data_AF-A0A955S8K9-F1
#
_entry.id   AF-A0A955S8K9-F1
#
_cell.length_a   1.000
_cell.length_b   1.000
_cell.length_c   1.000
_cell.angle_alpha   90.00
_cell.angle_beta   90.00
_cell.angle_gamma   90.00
#
_symmetry.space_group_name_H-M   'P 1'
#
loop_
_entity.id
_entity.type
_entity.pdbx_description
1 polymer ?
#
loop_
_entity_poly.entity_id
_entity_poly.type
_entity_poly.pdbx_seq_one_letter_code
_entity_poly.pdbx_strand_id
1 'polypeptide(L)'
;MAKLKTLRQMINRRDLEIVPSRRFRVQPMWRLAFALLFQALFLSGTGWSQPDSPESIRIQLKWKHQFQFAGYYAAIEKGFYAESGLKVELIEREPGTNFVESVLSGHADYGIGDVGLLINRCEGDPIVILAQIFQHSPLAFASLRDSGIISPYEMIGKRAMCDLNGKNHAALAGMVLNTIGDLNQIEYVPQSLSLDALLEGNVDVCSVYTTNEPFELREKGIDFTLITPQSYGVDYYGDNFFTTENEIREHPDRVRKVIDATLKGWKYAIENPDEVIDTIIEKYSPGSKREKLAYEAKETLKLIAPELTPLGEINPSRFRTFAQQMATMGVVEEGKVPPGFIFPARLQPAIPLSNEQLEWLEGHPDVSLGFASNFEPLFWLDDQGRQQGVLSDMLDLLNQRLGTRIEVVTADWGDTVDSASMGELDGLLAIPEEMVGQLGMRGTHSYLSLLPTVFAKEGTVNKLKTLSDLRGKKVAVLARVDSLNRLLDPLEGDVEILKGGTARDCLEMVFQGKADATIGFPFYDEAIVRHFFTDIAPAFIFWDKPIQAVIGVRSDWPELVEILNLGIDSITSEKRNQIISKWSSRISEEQVELPRRESEWLARHPVIPVLVPKSSSPFIYTDSEGRERGIYVDFLTALGKRLGVRIQTRSVAFKEYSEEIFEKQSAILAVGPKSEIGEVEGYEWSIPVGYSHTAVFSKTGERRLSMNDLGDRIIGYSSSVSNDTPGFERFLKAKQTIGIDNPDEAISKLLSGEIDGYFDYYPVFNHQLKKAMVSDIEAVYVHPTPISANLLVKDDQGPLLSSVNRAIEAMENEEIPRLLTKWRFTEPAQENKRVHFSVKEDE
;
A
#
# COMPACT_ATOMS: atom_id res chain seq x y z
N MET A 1 -44.32 24.80 58.58
CA MET A 1 -44.28 24.68 60.06
C MET A 1 -42.81 24.76 60.49
N ALA A 2 -42.49 25.70 61.40
CA ALA A 2 -41.25 25.92 62.18
C ALA A 2 -39.89 25.87 61.43
N LYS A 3 -39.04 26.90 61.31
CA LYS A 3 -38.66 28.05 62.17
C LYS A 3 -38.48 27.69 63.65
N LEU A 4 -37.22 27.48 64.09
CA LEU A 4 -36.49 28.27 65.11
C LEU A 4 -35.34 27.49 65.77
N LYS A 5 -34.17 28.16 65.84
CA LYS A 5 -33.10 28.18 66.88
C LYS A 5 -31.74 28.23 66.15
N THR A 6 -30.89 29.24 66.29
CA THR A 6 -30.64 30.11 67.45
C THR A 6 -29.90 31.38 67.02
N LEU A 7 -30.40 32.54 67.47
CA LEU A 7 -29.67 33.81 67.55
C LEU A 7 -28.79 33.82 68.81
N ARG A 8 -27.57 34.33 68.72
CA ARG A 8 -26.88 35.10 69.77
C ARG A 8 -25.98 36.12 69.04
N GLN A 9 -26.42 37.38 68.91
CA GLN A 9 -26.22 38.48 69.89
C GLN A 9 -24.72 38.89 69.95
N MET A 10 -24.31 40.16 69.90
CA MET A 10 -25.00 41.42 70.21
C MET A 10 -24.05 42.62 69.98
N ILE A 11 -24.64 43.80 69.76
CA ILE A 11 -24.21 45.15 70.22
C ILE A 11 -23.20 45.97 69.37
N ASN A 12 -23.78 46.90 68.60
CA ASN A 12 -23.70 48.37 68.74
C ASN A 12 -22.35 49.13 68.76
N ARG A 13 -22.23 50.01 67.75
CA ARG A 13 -21.81 51.44 67.77
C ARG A 13 -20.40 51.86 68.24
N ARG A 14 -19.69 52.45 67.25
CA ARG A 14 -19.03 53.78 67.20
C ARG A 14 -17.91 54.10 68.21
N ASP A 15 -16.67 54.21 67.71
CA ASP A 15 -15.87 55.47 67.55
C ASP A 15 -14.78 55.47 68.66
N LEU A 16 -13.49 55.83 68.52
CA LEU A 16 -12.65 56.47 67.50
C LEU A 16 -11.15 56.19 67.85
N GLU A 17 -10.27 56.44 66.88
CA GLU A 17 -8.86 56.90 66.97
C GLU A 17 -7.73 56.06 67.64
N ILE A 18 -6.70 55.69 66.85
CA ILE A 18 -5.38 56.37 66.73
C ILE A 18 -4.53 55.65 65.65
N VAL A 19 -3.93 56.43 64.75
CA VAL A 19 -3.03 56.11 63.59
C VAL A 19 -1.56 56.30 64.08
N PRO A 20 -0.45 55.65 63.59
CA PRO A 20 -0.04 55.64 62.17
C PRO A 20 0.93 54.56 61.61
N SER A 21 0.89 54.35 60.28
CA SER A 21 1.94 54.74 59.29
C SER A 21 2.15 53.80 58.07
N ARG A 22 1.85 54.37 56.89
CA ARG A 22 2.49 54.32 55.55
C ARG A 22 3.20 53.05 55.03
N ARG A 23 2.79 52.61 53.82
CA ARG A 23 3.60 52.70 52.58
C ARG A 23 2.76 52.50 51.31
N PHE A 24 3.22 53.14 50.23
CA PHE A 24 2.61 53.34 48.92
C PHE A 24 2.29 52.04 48.15
N ARG A 25 1.17 52.05 47.40
CA ARG A 25 0.80 50.99 46.44
C ARG A 25 0.88 51.53 45.01
N VAL A 26 1.84 51.03 44.25
CA VAL A 26 2.02 51.25 42.81
C VAL A 26 0.90 50.52 42.05
N GLN A 27 0.19 51.20 41.15
CA GLN A 27 -0.75 50.55 40.22
C GLN A 27 0.05 49.90 39.07
N PRO A 28 -0.26 48.66 38.66
CA PRO A 28 0.51 48.00 37.61
C PRO A 28 0.09 48.52 36.23
N MET A 29 1.00 49.24 35.57
CA MET A 29 0.93 49.69 34.16
C MET A 29 0.90 48.54 33.12
N TRP A 30 0.79 47.28 33.54
CA TRP A 30 0.93 46.10 32.68
C TRP A 30 -0.35 45.78 31.90
N ARG A 31 -1.50 46.32 32.32
CA ARG A 31 -2.80 46.08 31.64
C ARG A 31 -3.01 46.92 30.38
N LEU A 32 -2.35 48.08 30.26
CA LEU A 32 -2.38 48.88 29.02
C LEU A 32 -1.33 48.41 27.99
N ALA A 33 -0.19 47.88 28.44
CA ALA A 33 0.84 47.33 27.56
C ALA A 33 0.35 46.07 26.82
N PHE A 34 -0.46 45.22 27.48
CA PHE A 34 -0.99 43.99 26.86
C PHE A 34 -2.07 44.27 25.79
N ALA A 35 -2.87 45.33 25.95
CA ALA A 35 -3.91 45.69 24.97
C ALA A 35 -3.32 46.33 23.70
N LEU A 36 -2.21 47.07 23.82
CA LEU A 36 -1.50 47.64 22.68
C LEU A 36 -0.60 46.62 21.96
N LEU A 37 -0.04 45.62 22.69
CA LEU A 37 0.70 44.51 22.05
C LEU A 37 -0.22 43.60 21.24
N PHE A 38 -1.46 43.37 21.69
CA PHE A 38 -2.44 42.54 20.97
C PHE A 38 -2.93 43.20 19.68
N GLN A 39 -2.99 44.54 19.62
CA GLN A 39 -3.31 45.27 18.39
C GLN A 39 -2.12 45.37 17.42
N ALA A 40 -0.88 45.41 17.92
CA ALA A 40 0.32 45.40 17.08
C ALA A 40 0.61 44.02 16.45
N LEU A 41 0.24 42.93 17.12
CA LEU A 41 0.38 41.55 16.62
C LEU A 41 -0.69 41.14 15.59
N PHE A 42 -1.83 41.85 15.51
CA PHE A 42 -2.82 41.64 14.44
C PHE A 42 -2.56 42.46 13.16
N LEU A 43 -1.68 43.48 13.22
CA LEU A 43 -1.33 44.35 12.09
C LEU A 43 0.02 44.01 11.42
N SER A 44 0.71 42.96 11.88
CA SER A 44 2.00 42.51 11.33
C SER A 44 2.00 41.06 10.84
N GLY A 45 0.86 40.36 10.89
CA GLY A 45 0.72 38.95 10.48
C GLY A 45 -0.21 38.70 9.30
N THR A 46 -0.68 39.74 8.60
CA THR A 46 -1.44 39.58 7.36
C THR A 46 -0.86 40.48 6.27
N GLY A 47 0.25 40.03 5.69
CA GLY A 47 0.44 40.26 4.27
C GLY A 47 -0.69 39.53 3.58
N TRP A 48 -1.82 40.22 3.36
CA TRP A 48 -2.73 39.82 2.30
C TRP A 48 -1.90 39.99 1.02
N SER A 49 -1.24 38.91 0.59
CA SER A 49 -0.96 38.76 -0.83
C SER A 49 -2.32 39.00 -1.48
N GLN A 50 -2.40 40.05 -2.31
CA GLN A 50 -3.51 40.10 -3.24
C GLN A 50 -3.53 38.75 -3.94
N PRO A 51 -4.69 38.07 -4.08
CA PRO A 51 -4.72 36.87 -4.89
C PRO A 51 -4.10 37.26 -6.23
N ASP A 52 -2.97 36.62 -6.56
CA ASP A 52 -2.29 36.87 -7.81
C ASP A 52 -3.35 36.76 -8.91
N SER A 53 -3.39 37.77 -9.78
CA SER A 53 -4.34 37.76 -10.90
C SER A 53 -4.19 36.44 -11.65
N PRO A 54 -5.30 35.72 -11.94
CA PRO A 54 -5.23 34.41 -12.55
C PRO A 54 -4.33 34.42 -13.79
N GLU A 55 -3.39 33.49 -13.86
CA GLU A 55 -2.45 33.39 -14.95
C GLU A 55 -3.20 32.99 -16.22
N SER A 56 -3.03 33.75 -17.30
CA SER A 56 -3.74 33.50 -18.55
C SER A 56 -2.96 32.55 -19.44
N ILE A 57 -3.60 31.47 -19.87
CA ILE A 57 -3.03 30.48 -20.80
C ILE A 57 -3.98 30.24 -21.96
N ARG A 58 -3.43 29.77 -23.08
CA ARG A 58 -4.14 29.48 -24.32
C ARG A 58 -3.97 28.01 -24.70
N ILE A 59 -5.08 27.35 -25.00
CA ILE A 59 -5.09 25.96 -25.48
C ILE A 59 -5.55 25.94 -26.94
N GLN A 60 -4.68 25.48 -27.83
CA GLN A 60 -4.97 25.32 -29.25
C GLN A 60 -5.80 24.05 -29.50
N LEU A 61 -7.02 24.24 -30.00
CA LEU A 61 -7.85 23.15 -30.52
C LEU A 61 -7.35 22.75 -31.91
N LYS A 62 -7.36 21.45 -32.20
CA LYS A 62 -7.03 20.90 -33.54
C LYS A 62 -8.17 20.99 -34.55
N TRP A 63 -9.36 21.40 -34.09
CA TRP A 63 -10.58 21.49 -34.89
C TRP A 63 -11.53 22.57 -34.37
N LYS A 64 -12.75 22.59 -34.91
CA LYS A 64 -13.85 23.48 -34.52
C LYS A 64 -14.55 23.02 -33.25
N HIS A 65 -15.24 23.93 -32.56
CA HIS A 65 -15.96 23.65 -31.33
C HIS A 65 -17.01 22.52 -31.48
N GLN A 66 -16.79 21.42 -30.77
CA GLN A 66 -17.52 20.15 -30.84
C GLN A 66 -17.38 19.37 -29.52
N PHE A 67 -18.13 18.27 -29.35
CA PHE A 67 -18.04 17.47 -28.11
C PHE A 67 -16.66 16.81 -27.93
N GLN A 68 -15.86 16.68 -28.99
CA GLN A 68 -14.46 16.26 -28.94
C GLN A 68 -13.63 17.01 -27.87
N PHE A 69 -14.00 18.26 -27.54
CA PHE A 69 -13.28 19.09 -26.55
C PHE A 69 -14.06 19.30 -25.24
N ALA A 70 -15.06 18.46 -24.98
CA ALA A 70 -16.00 18.58 -23.86
C ALA A 70 -15.32 18.76 -22.49
N GLY A 71 -14.23 18.04 -22.22
CA GLY A 71 -13.51 18.17 -20.95
C GLY A 71 -12.88 19.54 -20.73
N TYR A 72 -12.42 20.20 -21.80
CA TYR A 72 -11.85 21.55 -21.71
C TYR A 72 -12.92 22.59 -21.42
N TYR A 73 -14.09 22.48 -22.06
CA TYR A 73 -15.24 23.34 -21.74
C TYR A 73 -15.71 23.13 -20.31
N ALA A 74 -15.86 21.87 -19.88
CA ALA A 74 -16.25 21.57 -18.50
C ALA A 74 -15.24 22.12 -17.48
N ALA A 75 -13.93 22.04 -17.76
CA ALA A 75 -12.91 22.61 -16.87
C ALA A 75 -12.98 24.13 -16.74
N ILE A 76 -13.34 24.85 -17.82
CA ILE A 76 -13.58 26.30 -17.79
C ILE A 76 -14.87 26.60 -17.01
N GLU A 77 -15.97 25.96 -17.39
CA GLU A 77 -17.31 26.32 -16.93
C GLU A 77 -17.60 25.87 -15.50
N LYS A 78 -16.94 24.81 -15.04
CA LYS A 78 -16.99 24.35 -13.63
C LYS A 78 -15.95 25.04 -12.75
N GLY A 79 -15.08 25.86 -13.34
CA GLY A 79 -14.08 26.62 -12.61
C GLY A 79 -12.85 25.82 -12.18
N PHE A 80 -12.64 24.59 -12.66
CA PHE A 80 -11.47 23.78 -12.28
C PHE A 80 -10.13 24.44 -12.64
N TYR A 81 -10.07 25.19 -13.75
CA TYR A 81 -8.92 26.03 -14.06
C TYR A 81 -8.80 27.22 -13.10
N ALA A 82 -9.91 27.90 -12.80
CA ALA A 82 -9.92 29.06 -11.92
C ALA A 82 -9.53 28.71 -10.47
N GLU A 83 -9.96 27.56 -9.96
CA GLU A 83 -9.52 26.98 -8.68
C GLU A 83 -8.01 26.74 -8.63
N SER A 84 -7.41 26.46 -9.79
CA SER A 84 -5.97 26.28 -9.95
C SER A 84 -5.22 27.61 -10.18
N GLY A 85 -5.93 28.75 -10.16
CA GLY A 85 -5.37 30.08 -10.41
C GLY A 85 -5.15 30.39 -11.90
N LEU A 86 -5.81 29.66 -12.80
CA LEU A 86 -5.63 29.77 -14.24
C LEU A 86 -6.87 30.35 -14.92
N LYS A 87 -6.64 31.24 -15.90
CA LYS A 87 -7.65 31.71 -16.84
C LYS A 87 -7.33 31.13 -18.22
N VAL A 88 -8.21 30.28 -18.74
CA VAL A 88 -7.97 29.57 -20.00
C VAL A 88 -8.76 30.18 -21.14
N GLU A 89 -8.10 30.39 -22.27
CA GLU A 89 -8.69 30.69 -23.56
C GLU A 89 -8.52 29.48 -24.50
N LEU A 90 -9.60 29.06 -25.16
CA LEU A 90 -9.55 28.01 -26.17
C LEU A 90 -9.47 28.65 -27.55
N ILE A 91 -8.44 28.32 -28.32
CA ILE A 91 -8.24 28.83 -29.67
C ILE A 91 -8.79 27.79 -30.65
N GLU A 92 -9.87 28.14 -31.34
CA GLU A 92 -10.43 27.32 -32.42
C GLU A 92 -9.47 27.24 -33.61
N ARG A 93 -9.49 26.14 -34.37
CA ARG A 93 -8.65 26.03 -35.58
C ARG A 93 -9.17 26.90 -36.73
N GLU A 94 -8.30 27.77 -37.24
CA GLU A 94 -8.54 28.52 -38.48
C GLU A 94 -8.08 27.73 -39.74
N PRO A 95 -8.79 27.85 -40.87
CA PRO A 95 -8.35 27.25 -42.13
C PRO A 95 -6.93 27.69 -42.53
N GLY A 96 -6.10 26.73 -42.95
CA GLY A 96 -4.72 27.01 -43.39
C GLY A 96 -3.70 27.19 -42.27
N THR A 97 -4.09 27.08 -41.00
CA THR A 97 -3.17 27.12 -39.85
C THR A 97 -2.71 25.72 -39.44
N ASN A 98 -1.47 25.62 -38.95
CA ASN A 98 -0.94 24.41 -38.33
C ASN A 98 -1.04 24.55 -36.80
N PHE A 99 -1.94 23.78 -36.19
CA PHE A 99 -2.23 23.84 -34.76
C PHE A 99 -1.05 23.34 -33.89
N VAL A 100 -0.17 22.49 -34.42
CA VAL A 100 1.06 22.10 -33.71
C VAL A 100 2.06 23.25 -33.70
N GLU A 101 2.23 23.92 -34.85
CA GLU A 101 3.12 25.09 -34.97
C GLU A 101 2.67 26.26 -34.08
N SER A 102 1.37 26.42 -33.87
CA SER A 102 0.81 27.40 -32.92
C SER A 102 1.40 27.23 -31.51
N VAL A 103 1.58 25.98 -31.06
CA VAL A 103 2.19 25.68 -29.75
C VAL A 103 3.71 25.84 -29.80
N LEU A 104 4.37 25.32 -30.84
CA LEU A 104 5.83 25.41 -30.99
C LEU A 104 6.34 26.87 -31.08
N SER A 105 5.56 27.75 -31.69
CA SER A 105 5.89 29.18 -31.84
C SER A 105 5.49 30.04 -30.64
N GLY A 106 4.84 29.48 -29.62
CA GLY A 106 4.35 30.20 -28.44
C GLY A 106 3.07 31.03 -28.69
N HIS A 107 2.37 30.82 -29.81
CA HIS A 107 1.04 31.38 -30.02
C HIS A 107 -0.03 30.69 -29.15
N ALA A 108 0.19 29.46 -28.73
CA ALA A 108 -0.57 28.78 -27.68
C ALA A 108 0.40 28.12 -26.70
N ASP A 109 -0.02 27.98 -25.45
CA ASP A 109 0.82 27.38 -24.39
C ASP A 109 0.65 25.84 -24.37
N TYR A 110 -0.54 25.37 -24.74
CA TYR A 110 -0.89 23.96 -24.81
C TYR A 110 -1.67 23.66 -26.08
N GLY A 111 -1.74 22.40 -26.48
CA GLY A 111 -2.53 21.99 -27.64
C GLY A 111 -3.08 20.58 -27.55
N ILE A 112 -3.93 20.27 -28.51
CA ILE A 112 -4.45 18.92 -28.75
C ILE A 112 -3.92 18.45 -30.10
N GLY A 113 -3.40 17.23 -30.19
CA GLY A 113 -2.86 16.69 -31.44
C GLY A 113 -2.95 15.18 -31.55
N ASP A 114 -2.70 14.65 -32.75
CA ASP A 114 -2.68 13.20 -33.01
C ASP A 114 -1.30 12.58 -32.72
N VAL A 115 -1.19 11.27 -32.93
CA VAL A 115 0.07 10.52 -32.88
C VAL A 115 1.19 11.12 -33.76
N GLY A 116 0.87 11.97 -34.74
CA GLY A 116 1.87 12.74 -35.49
C GLY A 116 2.82 13.57 -34.64
N LEU A 117 2.45 13.88 -33.39
CA LEU A 117 3.35 14.49 -32.40
C LEU A 117 4.59 13.63 -32.13
N LEU A 118 4.50 12.30 -32.21
CA LEU A 118 5.66 11.41 -32.12
C LEU A 118 6.62 11.60 -33.30
N ILE A 119 6.08 11.77 -34.51
CA ILE A 119 6.88 12.03 -35.72
C ILE A 119 7.62 13.36 -35.58
N ASN A 120 6.93 14.43 -35.18
CA ASN A 120 7.54 15.72 -34.86
C ASN A 120 8.69 15.56 -33.84
N ARG A 121 8.45 14.80 -32.77
CA ARG A 121 9.48 14.57 -31.76
C ARG A 121 10.69 13.79 -32.28
N CYS A 122 10.48 12.77 -33.11
CA CYS A 122 11.56 12.03 -33.77
C CYS A 122 12.39 12.92 -34.72
N GLU A 123 11.78 13.95 -35.31
CA GLU A 123 12.45 14.94 -36.16
C GLU A 123 13.14 16.06 -35.35
N GLY A 124 13.03 16.06 -34.02
CA GLY A 124 13.72 16.98 -33.13
C GLY A 124 12.86 18.11 -32.55
N ASP A 125 11.56 18.15 -32.84
CA ASP A 125 10.69 19.16 -32.24
C ASP A 125 10.59 18.95 -30.72
N PRO A 126 10.57 20.04 -29.92
CA PRO A 126 10.59 19.97 -28.46
C PRO A 126 9.20 19.67 -27.88
N ILE A 127 8.49 18.67 -28.40
CA ILE A 127 7.11 18.33 -28.02
C ILE A 127 7.09 17.36 -26.84
N VAL A 128 6.16 17.60 -25.91
CA VAL A 128 5.92 16.76 -24.73
C VAL A 128 4.41 16.45 -24.60
N ILE A 129 4.05 15.17 -24.55
CA ILE A 129 2.68 14.70 -24.29
C ILE A 129 2.40 14.74 -22.79
N LEU A 130 1.33 15.43 -22.41
CA LEU A 130 0.92 15.67 -21.03
C LEU A 130 -0.09 14.64 -20.52
N ALA A 131 -1.06 14.29 -21.36
CA ALA A 131 -2.12 13.34 -21.01
C ALA A 131 -2.72 12.70 -22.27
N GLN A 132 -3.09 11.42 -22.18
CA GLN A 132 -3.84 10.74 -23.23
C GLN A 132 -5.34 10.84 -22.97
N ILE A 133 -6.08 11.49 -23.88
CA ILE A 133 -7.54 11.57 -23.77
C ILE A 133 -8.19 10.45 -24.60
N PHE A 134 -7.84 10.30 -25.88
CA PHE A 134 -8.42 9.26 -26.75
C PHE A 134 -7.48 8.06 -26.89
N GLN A 135 -7.84 6.90 -26.32
CA GLN A 135 -7.06 5.66 -26.40
C GLN A 135 -7.01 5.07 -27.82
N HIS A 136 -7.89 5.52 -28.72
CA HIS A 136 -7.95 5.12 -30.13
C HIS A 136 -8.11 6.33 -31.06
N SER A 137 -7.47 6.29 -32.22
CA SER A 137 -7.64 7.33 -33.24
C SER A 137 -9.05 7.28 -33.85
N PRO A 138 -9.78 8.40 -33.87
CA PRO A 138 -11.08 8.54 -34.55
C PRO A 138 -10.96 8.67 -36.08
N LEU A 139 -9.74 8.78 -36.63
CA LEU A 139 -9.56 9.00 -38.05
C LEU A 139 -10.00 7.77 -38.86
N ALA A 140 -10.77 8.02 -39.91
CA ALA A 140 -11.16 7.01 -40.89
C ALA A 140 -11.20 7.63 -42.29
N PHE A 141 -11.21 6.77 -43.30
CA PHE A 141 -11.64 7.16 -44.63
C PHE A 141 -13.14 6.88 -44.81
N ALA A 142 -13.85 7.81 -45.45
CA ALA A 142 -15.21 7.62 -45.91
C ALA A 142 -15.28 7.64 -47.43
N SER A 143 -16.03 6.69 -48.00
CA SER A 143 -16.39 6.63 -49.42
C SER A 143 -17.90 6.48 -49.54
N LEU A 144 -18.48 6.92 -50.67
CA LEU A 144 -19.88 6.62 -50.97
C LEU A 144 -20.04 5.12 -51.21
N ARG A 145 -21.11 4.50 -50.70
CA ARG A 145 -21.29 3.04 -50.79
C ARG A 145 -21.31 2.55 -52.24
N ASP A 146 -21.96 3.30 -53.13
CA ASP A 146 -22.08 2.97 -54.55
C ASP A 146 -20.76 3.11 -55.33
N SER A 147 -19.72 3.72 -54.74
CA SER A 147 -18.39 3.78 -55.35
C SER A 147 -17.68 2.42 -55.39
N GLY A 148 -18.13 1.47 -54.56
CA GLY A 148 -17.49 0.15 -54.40
C GLY A 148 -16.16 0.16 -53.64
N ILE A 149 -15.72 1.31 -53.12
CA ILE A 149 -14.48 1.43 -52.36
C ILE A 149 -14.75 1.00 -50.90
N ILE A 150 -14.27 -0.18 -50.51
CA ILE A 150 -14.55 -0.76 -49.19
C ILE A 150 -13.30 -1.05 -48.35
N SER A 151 -12.11 -0.96 -48.94
CA SER A 151 -10.82 -1.15 -48.29
C SER A 151 -9.75 -0.23 -48.89
N PRO A 152 -8.56 -0.10 -48.26
CA PRO A 152 -7.45 0.66 -48.84
C PRO A 152 -7.05 0.18 -50.24
N TYR A 153 -7.20 -1.11 -50.54
CA TYR A 153 -6.78 -1.67 -51.84
C TYR A 153 -7.57 -1.10 -53.03
N GLU A 154 -8.86 -0.77 -52.85
CA GLU A 154 -9.66 -0.11 -53.90
C GLU A 154 -9.35 1.40 -54.04
N MET A 155 -8.54 1.97 -53.14
CA MET A 155 -8.13 3.38 -53.19
C MET A 155 -6.96 3.63 -54.15
N ILE A 156 -6.32 2.59 -54.69
CA ILE A 156 -5.23 2.73 -55.66
C ILE A 156 -5.72 3.50 -56.90
N GLY A 157 -5.04 4.61 -57.22
CA GLY A 157 -5.37 5.53 -58.30
C GLY A 157 -6.61 6.39 -58.05
N LYS A 158 -7.14 6.43 -56.82
CA LYS A 158 -8.30 7.24 -56.44
C LYS A 158 -7.89 8.56 -55.80
N ARG A 159 -8.76 9.56 -55.92
CA ARG A 159 -8.61 10.88 -55.30
C ARG A 159 -9.06 10.82 -53.85
N ALA A 160 -8.14 10.98 -52.92
CA ALA A 160 -8.42 11.02 -51.49
C ALA A 160 -8.20 12.42 -50.93
N MET A 161 -9.27 13.04 -50.43
CA MET A 161 -9.18 14.30 -49.70
C MET A 161 -8.69 14.05 -48.27
N CYS A 162 -7.41 14.29 -48.02
CA CYS A 162 -6.77 13.94 -46.75
C CYS A 162 -5.46 14.74 -46.55
N ASP A 163 -4.54 14.26 -45.72
CA ASP A 163 -3.20 14.81 -45.46
C ASP A 163 -2.22 13.65 -45.24
N LEU A 164 -2.15 12.71 -46.21
CA LEU A 164 -1.34 11.49 -46.09
C LEU A 164 0.16 11.78 -45.98
N ASN A 165 0.62 12.90 -46.53
CA ASN A 165 2.01 13.34 -46.46
C ASN A 165 2.29 14.23 -45.24
N GLY A 166 1.25 14.61 -44.49
CA GLY A 166 1.37 15.41 -43.28
C GLY A 166 1.23 14.58 -42.01
N LYS A 167 1.75 15.11 -40.92
CA LYS A 167 1.78 14.43 -39.62
C LYS A 167 0.38 14.31 -38.99
N ASN A 168 -0.58 15.14 -39.40
CA ASN A 168 -1.92 15.20 -38.82
C ASN A 168 -2.81 13.99 -39.18
N HIS A 169 -2.53 13.27 -40.26
CA HIS A 169 -3.23 12.04 -40.63
C HIS A 169 -2.31 10.81 -40.55
N ALA A 170 -1.34 10.80 -39.64
CA ALA A 170 -0.38 9.70 -39.47
C ALA A 170 -1.04 8.31 -39.29
N ALA A 171 -2.22 8.23 -38.68
CA ALA A 171 -2.97 6.98 -38.57
C ALA A 171 -3.49 6.46 -39.93
N LEU A 172 -3.98 7.36 -40.80
CA LEU A 172 -4.40 7.01 -42.16
C LEU A 172 -3.20 6.66 -43.04
N ALA A 173 -2.10 7.42 -42.92
CA ALA A 173 -0.85 7.14 -43.62
C ALA A 173 -0.30 5.77 -43.21
N GLY A 174 -0.26 5.48 -41.91
CA GLY A 174 0.14 4.18 -41.38
C GLY A 174 -0.73 3.04 -41.92
N MET A 175 -2.05 3.22 -42.00
CA MET A 175 -2.94 2.22 -42.61
C MET A 175 -2.60 1.96 -44.09
N VAL A 176 -2.39 3.02 -44.87
CA VAL A 176 -2.04 2.89 -46.30
C VAL A 176 -0.67 2.22 -46.46
N LEU A 177 0.32 2.58 -45.66
CA LEU A 177 1.65 1.96 -45.68
C LEU A 177 1.61 0.50 -45.22
N ASN A 178 0.81 0.17 -44.20
CA ASN A 178 0.68 -1.20 -43.70
C ASN A 178 -0.08 -2.13 -44.67
N THR A 179 -0.80 -1.56 -45.66
CA THR A 179 -1.62 -2.32 -46.62
C THR A 179 -1.06 -2.24 -48.04
N ILE A 180 -1.07 -1.05 -48.65
CA ILE A 180 -0.63 -0.79 -50.03
C ILE A 180 0.90 -0.70 -50.11
N GLY A 181 1.56 -0.25 -49.04
CA GLY A 181 3.02 -0.11 -48.96
C GLY A 181 3.58 1.18 -49.56
N ASP A 182 2.76 1.99 -50.23
CA ASP A 182 3.19 3.26 -50.85
C ASP A 182 2.05 4.28 -50.87
N LEU A 183 2.30 5.44 -50.26
CA LEU A 183 1.34 6.56 -50.21
C LEU A 183 1.09 7.17 -51.60
N ASN A 184 2.05 7.09 -52.52
CA ASN A 184 1.94 7.70 -53.86
C ASN A 184 0.98 6.96 -54.80
N GLN A 185 0.49 5.78 -54.39
CA GLN A 185 -0.54 5.05 -55.14
C GLN A 185 -1.93 5.66 -54.97
N ILE A 186 -2.11 6.67 -54.10
CA ILE A 186 -3.37 7.40 -53.91
C ILE A 186 -3.17 8.84 -54.36
N GLU A 187 -4.11 9.38 -55.13
CA GLU A 187 -4.05 10.78 -55.57
C GLU A 187 -4.49 11.71 -54.43
N TYR A 188 -3.55 12.53 -53.97
CA TYR A 188 -3.77 13.45 -52.85
C TYR A 188 -4.56 14.69 -53.26
N VAL A 189 -5.64 14.97 -52.52
CA VAL A 189 -6.36 16.24 -52.56
C VAL A 189 -6.31 16.90 -51.18
N PRO A 190 -5.90 18.17 -51.05
CA PRO A 190 -5.87 18.85 -49.76
C PRO A 190 -7.24 18.88 -49.07
N GLN A 191 -7.24 18.68 -47.76
CA GLN A 191 -8.46 18.70 -46.93
C GLN A 191 -9.13 20.09 -46.93
N SER A 192 -10.43 20.14 -47.26
CA SER A 192 -11.23 21.37 -47.35
C SER A 192 -12.08 21.66 -46.10
N LEU A 193 -12.02 20.79 -45.08
CA LEU A 193 -12.83 20.84 -43.85
C LEU A 193 -14.35 20.71 -44.09
N SER A 194 -14.76 20.21 -45.26
CA SER A 194 -16.15 19.94 -45.65
C SER A 194 -16.27 18.61 -46.41
N LEU A 195 -17.44 17.98 -46.36
CA LEU A 195 -17.76 16.77 -47.13
C LEU A 195 -18.18 17.04 -48.58
N ASP A 196 -18.37 18.31 -48.97
CA ASP A 196 -18.97 18.66 -50.27
C ASP A 196 -18.22 18.06 -51.46
N ALA A 197 -16.89 18.03 -51.42
CA ALA A 197 -16.09 17.43 -52.47
C ALA A 197 -16.36 15.92 -52.67
N LEU A 198 -16.64 15.18 -51.59
CA LEU A 198 -17.03 13.77 -51.69
C LEU A 198 -18.44 13.64 -52.25
N LEU A 199 -19.37 14.48 -51.79
CA LEU A 199 -20.78 14.43 -52.20
C LEU A 199 -20.99 14.83 -53.67
N GLU A 200 -20.17 15.74 -54.18
CA GLU A 200 -20.18 16.19 -55.57
C GLU A 200 -19.39 15.26 -56.50
N GLY A 201 -18.67 14.26 -55.97
CA GLY A 201 -17.83 13.35 -56.74
C GLY A 201 -16.51 13.96 -57.22
N ASN A 202 -16.11 15.10 -56.65
CA ASN A 202 -14.82 15.74 -56.91
C ASN A 202 -13.65 14.95 -56.28
N VAL A 203 -13.93 14.15 -55.25
CA VAL A 203 -13.02 13.15 -54.69
C VAL A 203 -13.75 11.82 -54.51
N ASP A 204 -13.00 10.73 -54.48
CA ASP A 204 -13.55 9.38 -54.36
C ASP A 204 -13.64 8.93 -52.89
N VAL A 205 -12.74 9.46 -52.06
CA VAL A 205 -12.63 9.17 -50.62
C VAL A 205 -12.26 10.47 -49.88
N CYS A 206 -12.71 10.65 -48.64
CA CYS A 206 -12.22 11.73 -47.78
C CYS A 206 -11.87 11.23 -46.38
N SER A 207 -10.90 11.90 -45.72
CA SER A 207 -10.68 11.68 -44.29
C SER A 207 -11.83 12.25 -43.48
N VAL A 208 -12.25 11.50 -42.46
CA VAL A 208 -13.34 11.83 -41.55
C VAL A 208 -12.97 11.46 -40.12
N TYR A 209 -13.71 12.02 -39.18
CA TYR A 209 -13.75 11.63 -37.78
C TYR A 209 -14.97 10.74 -37.53
N THR A 210 -14.76 9.56 -36.95
CA THR A 210 -15.85 8.61 -36.66
C THR A 210 -16.93 9.18 -35.73
N THR A 211 -16.57 10.20 -34.94
CA THR A 211 -17.45 10.90 -34.01
C THR A 211 -18.35 11.94 -34.68
N ASN A 212 -18.04 12.43 -35.89
CA ASN A 212 -18.71 13.59 -36.50
C ASN A 212 -19.36 13.26 -37.86
N GLU A 213 -18.57 13.17 -38.93
CA GLU A 213 -19.06 13.12 -40.32
C GLU A 213 -20.00 11.92 -40.62
N PRO A 214 -19.85 10.73 -40.00
CA PRO A 214 -20.83 9.65 -40.16
C PRO A 214 -22.25 10.05 -39.77
N PHE A 215 -22.43 10.94 -38.80
CA PHE A 215 -23.75 11.47 -38.45
C PHE A 215 -24.30 12.36 -39.57
N GLU A 216 -23.47 13.27 -40.10
CA GLU A 216 -23.87 14.18 -41.17
C GLU A 216 -24.29 13.44 -42.45
N LEU A 217 -23.56 12.38 -42.81
CA LEU A 217 -23.90 11.53 -43.96
C LEU A 217 -25.22 10.79 -43.74
N ARG A 218 -25.44 10.21 -42.55
CA ARG A 218 -26.70 9.53 -42.21
C ARG A 218 -27.88 10.50 -42.20
N GLU A 219 -27.69 11.70 -41.67
CA GLU A 219 -28.74 12.73 -41.64
C GLU A 219 -29.17 13.13 -43.06
N LYS A 220 -28.22 13.20 -43.99
CA LYS A 220 -28.49 13.46 -45.42
C LYS A 220 -29.03 12.23 -46.17
N GLY A 221 -29.20 11.08 -45.51
CA GLY A 221 -29.67 9.85 -46.14
C GLY A 221 -28.66 9.23 -47.11
N ILE A 222 -27.37 9.49 -46.92
CA ILE A 222 -26.30 9.06 -47.81
C ILE A 222 -25.68 7.78 -47.25
N ASP A 223 -25.65 6.73 -48.07
CA ASP A 223 -24.97 5.49 -47.73
C ASP A 223 -23.47 5.60 -47.99
N PHE A 224 -22.68 5.16 -47.02
CA PHE A 224 -21.22 5.23 -47.06
C PHE A 224 -20.56 3.96 -46.51
N THR A 225 -19.26 3.88 -46.74
CA THR A 225 -18.36 2.89 -46.13
C THR A 225 -17.32 3.63 -45.31
N LEU A 226 -17.01 3.11 -44.12
CA LEU A 226 -15.90 3.57 -43.29
C LEU A 226 -14.76 2.57 -43.35
N ILE A 227 -13.55 3.07 -43.55
CA ILE A 227 -12.31 2.31 -43.60
C ILE A 227 -11.42 2.85 -42.47
N THR A 228 -11.27 2.08 -41.39
CA THR A 228 -10.59 2.53 -40.17
C THR A 228 -9.19 1.92 -40.05
N PRO A 229 -8.16 2.70 -39.63
CA PRO A 229 -6.80 2.18 -39.39
C PRO A 229 -6.75 0.96 -38.47
N GLN A 230 -7.58 0.96 -37.42
CA GLN A 230 -7.63 -0.12 -36.45
C GLN A 230 -7.99 -1.48 -37.08
N SER A 231 -8.86 -1.49 -38.10
CA SER A 231 -9.24 -2.71 -38.82
C SER A 231 -8.09 -3.31 -39.63
N TYR A 232 -7.01 -2.56 -39.83
CA TYR A 232 -5.82 -2.94 -40.60
C TYR A 232 -4.55 -2.93 -39.74
N GLY A 233 -4.68 -3.15 -38.42
CA GLY A 233 -3.54 -3.33 -37.52
C GLY A 233 -2.84 -2.05 -37.08
N VAL A 234 -3.42 -0.87 -37.35
CA VAL A 234 -2.88 0.44 -36.96
C VAL A 234 -3.80 1.06 -35.90
N ASP A 235 -3.45 0.87 -34.63
CA ASP A 235 -4.22 1.36 -33.48
C ASP A 235 -3.42 2.37 -32.66
N TYR A 236 -3.28 3.56 -33.23
CA TYR A 236 -2.60 4.69 -32.59
C TYR A 236 -3.53 5.46 -31.66
N TYR A 237 -2.92 6.18 -30.72
CA TYR A 237 -3.63 7.17 -29.91
C TYR A 237 -4.26 8.26 -30.77
N GLY A 238 -5.47 8.66 -30.37
CA GLY A 238 -6.14 9.86 -30.87
C GLY A 238 -5.68 11.09 -30.11
N ASP A 239 -6.56 12.08 -29.94
CA ASP A 239 -6.35 13.34 -29.23
C ASP A 239 -5.46 13.21 -27.96
N ASN A 240 -4.21 13.66 -28.13
CA ASN A 240 -3.19 13.79 -27.10
C ASN A 240 -3.17 15.25 -26.64
N PHE A 241 -3.17 15.47 -25.33
CA PHE A 241 -2.92 16.79 -24.77
C PHE A 241 -1.41 17.00 -24.63
N PHE A 242 -0.87 18.10 -25.16
CA PHE A 242 0.58 18.30 -25.27
C PHE A 242 1.01 19.75 -25.05
N THR A 243 2.31 19.94 -24.82
CA THR A 243 2.99 21.25 -24.79
C THR A 243 4.45 21.12 -25.27
N THR A 244 5.29 22.12 -25.03
CA THR A 244 6.72 22.13 -25.36
C THR A 244 7.60 21.81 -24.15
N GLU A 245 8.82 21.32 -24.36
CA GLU A 245 9.83 21.19 -23.30
C GLU A 245 10.11 22.52 -22.59
N ASN A 246 10.01 23.63 -23.33
CA ASN A 246 10.21 24.96 -22.75
C ASN A 246 9.14 25.29 -21.71
N GLU A 247 7.87 24.98 -22.02
CA GLU A 247 6.77 25.11 -21.07
C GLU A 247 7.01 24.28 -19.81
N ILE A 248 7.46 23.03 -19.97
CA ILE A 248 7.80 22.15 -18.84
C ILE A 248 8.89 22.76 -17.97
N ARG A 249 9.93 23.32 -18.60
CA ARG A 249 11.11 23.85 -17.91
C ARG A 249 10.82 25.17 -17.20
N GLU A 250 10.09 26.06 -17.85
CA GLU A 250 9.82 27.42 -17.34
C GLU A 250 8.62 27.45 -16.40
N HIS A 251 7.65 26.55 -16.58
CA HIS A 251 6.38 26.56 -15.86
C HIS A 251 5.91 25.16 -15.39
N PRO A 252 6.75 24.36 -14.69
CA PRO A 252 6.41 22.99 -14.31
C PRO A 252 5.14 22.88 -13.43
N ASP A 253 4.93 23.83 -12.53
CA ASP A 253 3.74 23.86 -11.67
C ASP A 253 2.48 24.25 -12.44
N ARG A 254 2.60 25.13 -13.45
CA ARG A 254 1.49 25.49 -14.35
C ARG A 254 1.05 24.26 -15.13
N VAL A 255 2.00 23.51 -15.68
CA VAL A 255 1.72 22.27 -16.42
C VAL A 255 0.93 21.29 -15.56
N ARG A 256 1.37 21.03 -14.32
CA ARG A 256 0.67 20.11 -13.40
C ARG A 256 -0.75 20.57 -13.10
N LYS A 257 -0.94 21.86 -12.83
CA LYS A 257 -2.27 22.47 -12.60
C LYS A 257 -3.18 22.36 -13.81
N VAL A 258 -2.64 22.60 -15.01
CA VAL A 258 -3.39 22.49 -16.26
C VAL A 258 -3.82 21.05 -16.51
N ILE A 259 -2.93 20.06 -16.30
CA ILE A 259 -3.27 18.65 -16.42
C ILE A 259 -4.39 18.28 -15.45
N ASP A 260 -4.23 18.57 -14.14
CA ASP A 260 -5.23 18.23 -13.13
C ASP A 260 -6.61 18.85 -13.42
N ALA A 261 -6.65 20.14 -13.75
CA ALA A 261 -7.88 20.83 -14.11
C ALA A 261 -8.51 20.26 -15.39
N THR A 262 -7.70 19.93 -16.41
CA THR A 262 -8.17 19.30 -17.65
C THR A 262 -8.80 17.93 -17.38
N LEU A 263 -8.14 17.09 -16.56
CA LEU A 263 -8.64 15.75 -16.24
C LEU A 263 -9.90 15.79 -15.37
N LYS A 264 -10.01 16.75 -14.44
CA LYS A 264 -11.26 17.02 -13.71
C LYS A 264 -12.39 17.41 -14.66
N GLY A 265 -12.11 18.26 -15.63
CA GLY A 265 -13.08 18.66 -16.65
C GLY A 265 -13.55 17.47 -17.50
N TRP A 266 -12.63 16.65 -17.97
CA TRP A 266 -12.97 15.43 -18.72
C TRP A 266 -13.77 14.43 -17.88
N LYS A 267 -13.40 14.22 -16.62
CA LYS A 267 -14.18 13.39 -15.69
C LYS A 267 -15.62 13.91 -15.58
N TYR A 268 -15.79 15.22 -15.39
CA TYR A 268 -17.11 15.83 -15.33
C TYR A 268 -17.90 15.64 -16.62
N ALA A 269 -17.27 15.84 -17.78
CA ALA A 269 -17.92 15.69 -19.08
C ALA A 269 -18.37 14.25 -19.37
N ILE A 270 -17.60 13.26 -18.89
CA ILE A 270 -17.95 11.84 -18.99
C ILE A 270 -19.16 11.52 -18.11
N GLU A 271 -19.19 12.05 -16.88
CA GLU A 271 -20.27 11.82 -15.91
C GLU A 271 -21.54 12.61 -16.24
N ASN A 272 -21.42 13.75 -16.95
CA ASN A 272 -22.51 14.70 -17.21
C ASN A 272 -22.58 15.14 -18.69
N PRO A 273 -22.67 14.21 -19.66
CA PRO A 273 -22.56 14.53 -21.09
C PRO A 273 -23.69 15.45 -21.58
N ASP A 274 -24.92 15.26 -21.10
CA ASP A 274 -26.07 16.08 -21.50
C ASP A 274 -25.91 17.56 -21.15
N GLU A 275 -25.39 17.84 -19.95
CA GLU A 275 -25.16 19.21 -19.49
C GLU A 275 -24.02 19.88 -20.29
N VAL A 276 -22.98 19.11 -20.61
CA VAL A 276 -21.88 19.63 -21.43
C VAL A 276 -22.33 19.85 -22.88
N ILE A 277 -23.23 19.02 -23.41
CA ILE A 277 -23.87 19.26 -24.72
C ILE A 277 -24.62 20.60 -24.71
N ASP A 278 -25.43 20.85 -23.68
CA ASP A 278 -26.16 22.13 -23.53
C ASP A 278 -25.20 23.32 -23.48
N THR A 279 -24.13 23.19 -22.69
CA THR A 279 -23.08 24.19 -22.57
C THR A 279 -22.41 24.49 -23.91
N ILE A 280 -22.11 23.46 -24.71
CA ILE A 280 -21.52 23.61 -26.03
C ILE A 280 -22.46 24.39 -26.95
N ILE A 281 -23.75 24.03 -27.00
CA ILE A 281 -24.74 24.71 -27.83
C ILE A 281 -24.89 26.18 -27.44
N GLU A 282 -24.91 26.48 -26.15
CA GLU A 282 -25.13 27.84 -25.66
C GLU A 282 -23.94 28.76 -25.86
N LYS A 283 -22.71 28.26 -25.66
CA LYS A 283 -21.52 29.13 -25.51
C LYS A 283 -20.46 28.96 -26.59
N TYR A 284 -20.25 27.75 -27.09
CA TYR A 284 -19.07 27.42 -27.91
C TYR A 284 -19.44 27.17 -29.38
N SER A 285 -20.59 26.56 -29.64
CA SER A 285 -21.05 26.25 -30.99
C SER A 285 -22.56 26.55 -31.17
N PRO A 286 -22.98 27.84 -31.09
CA PRO A 286 -24.37 28.22 -31.31
C PRO A 286 -24.86 27.81 -32.70
N GLY A 287 -25.89 26.96 -32.72
CA GLY A 287 -26.48 26.41 -33.95
C GLY A 287 -26.15 24.93 -34.21
N SER A 288 -25.30 24.31 -33.39
CA SER A 288 -25.14 22.85 -33.40
C SER A 288 -26.42 22.14 -32.97
N LYS A 289 -26.75 21.04 -33.64
CA LYS A 289 -27.91 20.19 -33.28
C LYS A 289 -27.56 19.34 -32.07
N ARG A 290 -28.49 19.27 -31.10
CA ARG A 290 -28.29 18.45 -29.88
C ARG A 290 -28.07 16.98 -30.23
N GLU A 291 -28.80 16.45 -31.19
CA GLU A 291 -28.70 15.05 -31.63
C GLU A 291 -27.32 14.72 -32.20
N LYS A 292 -26.71 15.69 -32.90
CA LYS A 292 -25.35 15.56 -33.43
C LYS A 292 -24.34 15.49 -32.30
N LEU A 293 -24.41 16.42 -31.35
CA LEU A 293 -23.50 16.45 -30.19
C LEU A 293 -23.70 15.23 -29.27
N ALA A 294 -24.92 14.70 -29.16
CA ALA A 294 -25.19 13.45 -28.43
C ALA A 294 -24.57 12.23 -29.12
N TYR A 295 -24.58 12.19 -30.47
CA TYR A 295 -23.85 11.18 -31.23
C TYR A 295 -22.34 11.32 -31.02
N GLU A 296 -21.79 12.54 -31.14
CA GLU A 296 -20.37 12.82 -30.90
C GLU A 296 -19.95 12.39 -29.49
N ALA A 297 -20.76 12.68 -28.47
CA ALA A 297 -20.51 12.28 -27.09
C ALA A 297 -20.41 10.77 -26.95
N LYS A 298 -21.39 10.04 -27.48
CA LYS A 298 -21.42 8.59 -27.43
C LYS A 298 -20.20 7.95 -28.09
N GLU A 299 -19.81 8.42 -29.28
CA GLU A 299 -18.66 7.86 -29.99
C GLU A 299 -17.33 8.28 -29.34
N THR A 300 -17.24 9.52 -28.84
CA THR A 300 -16.07 10.02 -28.09
C THR A 300 -15.80 9.18 -26.85
N LEU A 301 -16.83 8.83 -26.07
CA LEU A 301 -16.66 8.01 -24.86
C LEU A 301 -16.08 6.62 -25.16
N LYS A 302 -16.41 6.02 -26.31
CA LYS A 302 -15.82 4.74 -26.73
C LYS A 302 -14.33 4.87 -27.01
N LEU A 303 -13.90 6.00 -27.57
CA LEU A 303 -12.50 6.27 -27.88
C LEU A 303 -11.68 6.59 -26.63
N ILE A 304 -12.30 7.22 -25.62
CA ILE A 304 -11.67 7.44 -24.30
C ILE A 304 -11.53 6.13 -23.53
N ALA A 305 -12.52 5.24 -23.64
CA ALA A 305 -12.58 3.95 -22.94
C ALA A 305 -12.37 4.05 -21.40
N PRO A 306 -13.10 4.92 -20.69
CA PRO A 306 -12.83 5.23 -19.27
C PRO A 306 -13.04 4.05 -18.31
N GLU A 307 -13.74 2.99 -18.74
CA GLU A 307 -13.92 1.75 -17.97
C GLU A 307 -12.71 0.80 -18.07
N LEU A 308 -11.84 0.98 -19.08
CA LEU A 308 -10.71 0.09 -19.37
C LEU A 308 -9.36 0.72 -19.04
N THR A 309 -9.26 2.05 -19.14
CA THR A 309 -8.00 2.77 -18.90
C THR A 309 -8.28 4.05 -18.11
N PRO A 310 -7.56 4.29 -17.00
CA PRO A 310 -7.62 5.55 -16.28
C PRO A 310 -7.47 6.77 -17.21
N LEU A 311 -8.35 7.76 -17.01
CA LEU A 311 -8.37 8.97 -17.81
C LEU A 311 -7.04 9.74 -17.70
N GLY A 312 -6.46 10.11 -18.85
CA GLY A 312 -5.18 10.81 -18.92
C GLY A 312 -3.95 9.90 -18.92
N GLU A 313 -4.12 8.59 -18.68
CA GLU A 313 -3.01 7.65 -18.62
C GLU A 313 -2.35 7.44 -19.98
N ILE A 314 -1.04 7.64 -20.00
CA ILE A 314 -0.19 7.37 -21.15
C ILE A 314 0.54 6.06 -20.88
N ASN A 315 0.40 5.07 -21.77
CA ASN A 315 1.16 3.83 -21.70
C ASN A 315 2.45 3.96 -22.54
N PRO A 316 3.65 4.02 -21.94
CA PRO A 316 4.90 4.18 -22.69
C PRO A 316 5.20 3.02 -23.65
N SER A 317 4.78 1.78 -23.30
CA SER A 317 4.94 0.62 -24.17
C SER A 317 4.15 0.73 -25.47
N ARG A 318 2.97 1.39 -25.45
CA ARG A 318 2.22 1.67 -26.69
C ARG A 318 2.99 2.63 -27.59
N PHE A 319 3.54 3.73 -27.05
CA PHE A 319 4.37 4.64 -27.85
C PHE A 319 5.62 3.97 -28.43
N ARG A 320 6.27 3.07 -27.67
CA ARG A 320 7.37 2.24 -28.20
C ARG A 320 6.92 1.38 -29.38
N THR A 321 5.75 0.75 -29.27
CA THR A 321 5.16 -0.02 -30.37
C THR A 321 4.86 0.86 -31.58
N PHE A 322 4.34 2.07 -31.38
CA PHE A 322 4.06 3.02 -32.45
C PHE A 322 5.33 3.43 -33.18
N ALA A 323 6.39 3.78 -32.44
CA ALA A 323 7.69 4.13 -33.03
C ALA A 323 8.26 2.97 -33.86
N GLN A 324 8.18 1.73 -33.36
CA GLN A 324 8.62 0.54 -34.11
C GLN A 324 7.81 0.30 -35.39
N GLN A 325 6.49 0.44 -35.31
CA GLN A 325 5.61 0.33 -36.49
C GLN A 325 5.94 1.42 -37.52
N MET A 326 6.06 2.68 -37.09
CA MET A 326 6.44 3.80 -37.94
C MET A 326 7.82 3.60 -38.58
N ALA A 327 8.80 3.09 -37.85
CA ALA A 327 10.13 2.79 -38.38
C ALA A 327 10.10 1.67 -39.43
N THR A 328 9.31 0.61 -39.18
CA THR A 328 9.11 -0.48 -40.16
C THR A 328 8.49 0.03 -41.47
N MET A 329 7.63 1.04 -41.38
CA MET A 329 7.00 1.71 -42.53
C MET A 329 7.88 2.81 -43.15
N GLY A 330 9.08 3.08 -42.60
CA GLY A 330 9.97 4.14 -43.07
C GLY A 330 9.49 5.57 -42.77
N VAL A 331 8.56 5.73 -41.83
CA VAL A 331 8.02 7.05 -41.41
C VAL A 331 8.98 7.77 -40.45
N VAL A 332 9.69 7.03 -39.61
CA VAL A 332 10.75 7.54 -38.72
C VAL A 332 12.01 6.68 -38.89
N GLU A 333 13.18 7.25 -38.64
CA GLU A 333 14.46 6.53 -38.79
C GLU A 333 14.67 5.47 -37.69
N GLU A 334 14.42 5.85 -36.43
CA GLU A 334 14.58 4.97 -35.28
C GLU A 334 13.24 4.50 -34.71
N GLY A 335 13.09 3.20 -34.47
CA GLY A 335 11.93 2.61 -33.80
C GLY A 335 11.90 2.84 -32.29
N LYS A 336 12.23 4.05 -31.84
CA LYS A 336 12.36 4.42 -30.43
C LYS A 336 11.61 5.71 -30.13
N VAL A 337 11.11 5.81 -28.90
CA VAL A 337 10.50 7.04 -28.39
C VAL A 337 11.63 7.94 -27.86
N PRO A 338 11.79 9.17 -28.36
CA PRO A 338 12.82 10.06 -27.86
C PRO A 338 12.60 10.40 -26.37
N PRO A 339 13.66 10.49 -25.55
CA PRO A 339 13.56 10.86 -24.14
C PRO A 339 12.79 12.17 -23.93
N GLY A 340 12.07 12.31 -22.82
CA GLY A 340 11.30 13.52 -22.51
C GLY A 340 10.06 13.76 -23.37
N PHE A 341 9.72 12.86 -24.32
CA PHE A 341 8.50 12.99 -25.12
C PHE A 341 7.22 12.85 -24.29
N ILE A 342 7.24 12.06 -23.22
CA ILE A 342 6.11 11.85 -22.34
C ILE A 342 6.39 12.66 -21.07
N PHE A 343 5.47 13.55 -20.70
CA PHE A 343 5.55 14.25 -19.43
C PHE A 343 5.48 13.21 -18.32
N PRO A 344 6.49 13.18 -17.43
CA PRO A 344 6.41 12.38 -16.23
C PRO A 344 5.39 13.09 -15.35
N ALA A 345 4.11 12.78 -15.48
CA ALA A 345 3.10 13.28 -14.56
C ALA A 345 3.34 12.62 -13.20
N ARG A 346 4.30 13.19 -12.49
CA ARG A 346 4.58 12.96 -11.08
C ARG A 346 3.33 13.40 -10.35
N LEU A 347 2.66 12.43 -9.72
CA LEU A 347 1.56 12.72 -8.82
C LEU A 347 2.09 13.69 -7.75
N GLN A 348 1.26 14.59 -7.21
CA GLN A 348 1.72 15.33 -6.03
C GLN A 348 2.08 14.31 -4.93
N PRO A 349 3.28 14.39 -4.35
CA PRO A 349 3.64 13.51 -3.26
C PRO A 349 2.60 13.62 -2.15
N ALA A 350 2.02 12.49 -1.74
CA ALA A 350 1.07 12.46 -0.63
C ALA A 350 1.75 12.62 0.73
N ILE A 351 3.08 12.69 0.74
CA ILE A 351 3.92 12.94 1.91
C ILE A 351 4.83 14.15 1.66
N PRO A 352 5.20 14.92 2.70
CA PRO A 352 6.10 16.05 2.53
C PRO A 352 7.50 15.57 2.16
N LEU A 353 8.03 16.07 1.04
CA LEU A 353 9.42 15.91 0.61
C LEU A 353 10.14 17.27 0.69
N SER A 354 11.45 17.26 0.93
CA SER A 354 12.25 18.50 0.91
C SER A 354 12.38 19.04 -0.52
N ASN A 355 12.71 20.32 -0.67
CA ASN A 355 12.97 20.91 -2.00
C ASN A 355 14.11 20.19 -2.72
N GLU A 356 15.19 19.83 -2.01
CA GLU A 356 16.32 19.08 -2.59
C GLU A 356 15.89 17.69 -3.07
N GLN A 357 15.01 17.01 -2.34
CA GLN A 357 14.46 15.72 -2.76
C GLN A 357 13.53 15.86 -3.95
N LEU A 358 12.70 16.90 -3.98
CA LEU A 358 11.83 17.20 -5.12
C LEU A 358 12.66 17.53 -6.37
N GLU A 359 13.70 18.35 -6.24
CA GLU A 359 14.63 18.67 -7.33
C GLU A 359 15.38 17.43 -7.82
N TRP A 360 15.86 16.57 -6.91
CA TRP A 360 16.50 15.31 -7.28
C TRP A 360 15.54 14.43 -8.07
N LEU A 361 14.31 14.30 -7.57
CA LEU A 361 13.24 13.59 -8.24
C LEU A 361 12.96 14.20 -9.62
N GLU A 362 12.79 15.51 -9.74
CA GLU A 362 12.60 16.17 -11.02
C GLU A 362 13.75 15.92 -12.01
N GLY A 363 15.00 15.84 -11.53
CA GLY A 363 16.17 15.50 -12.33
C GLY A 363 16.25 14.02 -12.77
N HIS A 364 15.49 13.12 -12.14
CA HIS A 364 15.52 11.68 -12.40
C HIS A 364 14.10 11.12 -12.62
N PRO A 365 13.41 11.49 -13.72
CA PRO A 365 12.02 11.05 -14.00
C PRO A 365 11.87 9.55 -14.30
N ASP A 366 12.92 8.92 -14.83
CA ASP A 366 12.86 7.58 -15.45
C ASP A 366 13.54 6.50 -14.58
N VAL A 367 13.33 6.52 -13.26
CA VAL A 367 13.91 5.52 -12.36
C VAL A 367 13.36 4.13 -12.68
N SER A 368 14.26 3.19 -12.95
CA SER A 368 13.95 1.81 -13.34
C SER A 368 14.49 0.80 -12.33
N LEU A 369 13.62 -0.08 -11.83
CA LEU A 369 14.00 -1.15 -10.89
C LEU A 369 13.83 -2.52 -11.56
N GLY A 370 14.76 -3.43 -11.34
CA GLY A 370 14.69 -4.79 -11.85
C GLY A 370 13.94 -5.77 -10.94
N PHE A 371 13.15 -6.68 -11.51
CA PHE A 371 12.69 -7.88 -10.80
C PHE A 371 12.37 -9.06 -11.75
N ALA A 372 12.31 -10.27 -11.21
CA ALA A 372 11.97 -11.47 -12.00
C ALA A 372 10.50 -11.47 -12.45
N SER A 373 10.22 -11.91 -13.68
CA SER A 373 8.87 -11.88 -14.28
C SER A 373 7.91 -13.00 -13.83
N ASN A 374 8.39 -13.98 -13.06
CA ASN A 374 7.70 -15.25 -12.81
C ASN A 374 7.77 -15.69 -11.33
N PHE A 375 7.60 -14.75 -10.40
CA PHE A 375 7.69 -15.00 -8.96
C PHE A 375 6.32 -14.89 -8.27
N GLU A 376 5.37 -15.72 -8.67
CA GLU A 376 3.98 -15.69 -8.17
C GLU A 376 3.86 -16.06 -6.67
N PRO A 377 2.94 -15.44 -5.91
CA PRO A 377 2.14 -14.25 -6.22
C PRO A 377 2.85 -12.93 -5.82
N LEU A 378 4.16 -12.97 -5.58
CA LEU A 378 4.94 -11.81 -5.17
C LEU A 378 5.06 -10.79 -6.31
N PHE A 379 5.37 -11.27 -7.51
CA PHE A 379 5.40 -10.49 -8.75
C PHE A 379 5.33 -11.41 -9.98
N TRP A 380 4.46 -11.14 -10.94
CA TRP A 380 4.47 -11.80 -12.25
C TRP A 380 3.84 -10.94 -13.34
N LEU A 381 3.99 -11.36 -14.60
CA LEU A 381 3.26 -10.79 -15.72
C LEU A 381 2.06 -11.66 -16.10
N ASP A 382 0.88 -11.06 -16.25
CA ASP A 382 -0.30 -11.77 -16.77
C ASP A 382 -0.20 -12.05 -18.28
N ASP A 383 -1.20 -12.75 -18.84
CA ASP A 383 -1.24 -13.10 -20.28
C ASP A 383 -1.22 -11.87 -21.22
N GLN A 384 -1.49 -10.67 -20.70
CA GLN A 384 -1.46 -9.41 -21.43
C GLN A 384 -0.15 -8.63 -21.19
N GLY A 385 0.79 -9.20 -20.45
CA GLY A 385 2.06 -8.56 -20.10
C GLY A 385 1.95 -7.50 -19.01
N ARG A 386 0.85 -7.46 -18.24
CA ARG A 386 0.65 -6.51 -17.14
C ARG A 386 1.25 -7.04 -15.86
N GLN A 387 1.87 -6.16 -15.08
CA GLN A 387 2.45 -6.48 -13.77
C GLN A 387 1.36 -6.81 -12.76
N GLN A 388 1.55 -7.88 -12.00
CA GLN A 388 0.63 -8.37 -10.98
C GLN A 388 1.42 -8.81 -9.74
N GLY A 389 0.74 -8.84 -8.59
CA GLY A 389 1.28 -9.38 -7.34
C GLY A 389 1.58 -8.35 -6.27
N VAL A 390 1.99 -8.85 -5.10
CA VAL A 390 2.19 -8.05 -3.88
C VAL A 390 3.18 -6.90 -4.11
N LEU A 391 4.29 -7.15 -4.80
CA LEU A 391 5.30 -6.12 -5.07
C LEU A 391 4.83 -5.08 -6.08
N SER A 392 3.99 -5.45 -7.03
CA SER A 392 3.37 -4.50 -7.98
C SER A 392 2.49 -3.51 -7.23
N ASP A 393 1.54 -4.02 -6.42
CA ASP A 393 0.63 -3.17 -5.64
C ASP A 393 1.39 -2.31 -4.59
N MET A 394 2.46 -2.85 -4.00
CA MET A 394 3.32 -2.10 -3.07
C MET A 394 4.07 -0.98 -3.77
N LEU A 395 4.59 -1.23 -4.98
CA LEU A 395 5.27 -0.20 -5.78
C LEU A 395 4.29 0.88 -6.26
N ASP A 396 3.07 0.51 -6.65
CA ASP A 396 2.03 1.46 -7.01
C ASP A 396 1.70 2.40 -5.85
N LEU A 397 1.54 1.84 -4.64
CA LEU A 397 1.34 2.63 -3.44
C LEU A 397 2.55 3.53 -3.15
N LEU A 398 3.76 3.01 -3.30
CA LEU A 398 4.98 3.79 -3.09
C LEU A 398 5.07 4.97 -4.07
N ASN A 399 4.79 4.71 -5.36
CA ASN A 399 4.71 5.73 -6.41
C ASN A 399 3.65 6.79 -6.11
N GLN A 400 2.48 6.38 -5.62
CA GLN A 400 1.42 7.30 -5.19
C GLN A 400 1.87 8.18 -4.02
N ARG A 401 2.58 7.61 -3.03
CA ARG A 401 3.03 8.35 -1.84
C ARG A 401 4.12 9.35 -2.18
N LEU A 402 5.06 8.96 -3.04
CA LEU A 402 6.23 9.75 -3.41
C LEU A 402 5.99 10.69 -4.59
N GLY A 403 4.88 10.55 -5.30
CA GLY A 403 4.67 11.32 -6.50
C GLY A 403 5.58 10.88 -7.65
N THR A 404 5.93 9.60 -7.71
CA THR A 404 6.90 9.06 -8.67
C THR A 404 6.23 8.14 -9.70
N ARG A 405 7.00 7.72 -10.70
CA ARG A 405 6.62 6.71 -11.70
C ARG A 405 7.76 5.72 -11.89
N ILE A 406 8.22 5.15 -10.79
CA ILE A 406 9.26 4.12 -10.82
C ILE A 406 8.68 2.90 -11.51
N GLU A 407 9.32 2.45 -12.59
CA GLU A 407 8.88 1.29 -13.36
C GLU A 407 9.70 0.04 -12.99
N VAL A 408 9.08 -1.13 -13.15
CA VAL A 408 9.77 -2.42 -13.04
C VAL A 408 10.15 -2.94 -14.42
N VAL A 409 11.45 -3.15 -14.65
CA VAL A 409 11.96 -3.84 -15.82
C VAL A 409 12.11 -5.32 -15.46
N THR A 410 11.54 -6.19 -16.29
CA THR A 410 11.50 -7.62 -16.00
C THR A 410 12.35 -8.40 -16.98
N ALA A 411 13.22 -9.27 -16.46
CA ALA A 411 13.95 -10.27 -17.21
C ALA A 411 14.08 -11.54 -16.37
N ASP A 412 14.82 -12.53 -16.86
CA ASP A 412 15.27 -13.61 -15.98
C ASP A 412 16.09 -13.03 -14.82
N TRP A 413 16.01 -13.64 -13.63
CA TRP A 413 16.63 -13.09 -12.42
C TRP A 413 18.14 -12.84 -12.56
N GLY A 414 18.85 -13.74 -13.26
CA GLY A 414 20.29 -13.59 -13.51
C GLY A 414 20.59 -12.34 -14.34
N ASP A 415 19.95 -12.22 -15.49
CA ASP A 415 20.08 -11.06 -16.39
C ASP A 415 19.69 -9.76 -15.69
N THR A 416 18.65 -9.79 -14.84
CA THR A 416 18.20 -8.64 -14.06
C THR A 416 19.27 -8.16 -13.08
N VAL A 417 19.91 -9.08 -12.35
CA VAL A 417 21.00 -8.76 -11.41
C VAL A 417 22.24 -8.27 -12.16
N ASP A 418 22.54 -8.86 -13.32
CA ASP A 418 23.66 -8.44 -14.16
C ASP A 418 23.44 -7.02 -14.71
N SER A 419 22.27 -6.72 -15.28
CA SER A 419 21.92 -5.37 -15.75
C SER A 419 21.98 -4.32 -14.63
N ALA A 420 21.50 -4.66 -13.43
CA ALA A 420 21.60 -3.77 -12.27
C ALA A 420 23.06 -3.56 -11.83
N SER A 421 23.90 -4.59 -11.88
CA SER A 421 25.32 -4.51 -11.54
C SER A 421 26.14 -3.73 -12.59
N MET A 422 25.70 -3.75 -13.85
CA MET A 422 26.28 -2.96 -14.96
C MET A 422 25.78 -1.51 -14.99
N GLY A 423 24.80 -1.15 -14.15
CA GLY A 423 24.21 0.19 -14.10
C GLY A 423 23.22 0.49 -15.24
N GLU A 424 22.73 -0.55 -15.93
CA GLU A 424 21.64 -0.45 -16.92
C GLU A 424 20.27 -0.29 -16.25
N LEU A 425 20.15 -0.72 -14.99
CA LEU A 425 19.00 -0.48 -14.12
C LEU A 425 19.44 0.37 -12.93
N ASP A 426 18.54 1.18 -12.39
CA ASP A 426 18.83 2.05 -11.24
C ASP A 426 18.78 1.31 -9.91
N GLY A 427 18.23 0.09 -9.92
CA GLY A 427 18.17 -0.77 -8.76
C GLY A 427 17.45 -2.10 -9.00
N LEU A 428 17.22 -2.81 -7.90
CA LEU A 428 16.43 -4.04 -7.82
C LEU A 428 15.25 -3.81 -6.88
N LEU A 429 14.05 -4.15 -7.33
CA LEU A 429 12.81 -3.88 -6.61
C LEU A 429 12.80 -4.55 -5.25
N ALA A 430 13.15 -5.83 -5.18
CA ALA A 430 13.22 -6.58 -3.93
C ALA A 430 14.43 -7.50 -3.92
N ILE A 431 15.29 -7.36 -2.92
CA ILE A 431 16.38 -8.31 -2.62
C ILE A 431 16.44 -8.58 -1.12
N PRO A 432 16.93 -9.76 -0.70
CA PRO A 432 17.33 -9.98 0.68
C PRO A 432 18.33 -8.90 1.14
N GLU A 433 18.13 -8.32 2.31
CA GLU A 433 18.99 -7.27 2.87
C GLU A 433 20.49 -7.64 2.86
N GLU A 434 20.80 -8.89 3.16
CA GLU A 434 22.17 -9.44 3.13
C GLU A 434 22.84 -9.44 1.75
N MET A 435 22.09 -9.35 0.66
CA MET A 435 22.63 -9.27 -0.70
C MET A 435 23.05 -7.84 -1.10
N VAL A 436 22.54 -6.82 -0.43
CA VAL A 436 22.81 -5.40 -0.75
C VAL A 436 24.31 -5.13 -0.83
N GLY A 437 25.05 -5.54 0.20
CA GLY A 437 26.50 -5.33 0.26
C GLY A 437 27.28 -6.18 -0.74
N GLN A 438 26.78 -7.38 -1.08
CA GLN A 438 27.42 -8.27 -2.06
C GLN A 438 27.32 -7.71 -3.48
N LEU A 439 26.21 -7.04 -3.77
CA LEU A 439 25.95 -6.39 -5.07
C LEU A 439 26.52 -4.97 -5.15
N GLY A 440 27.20 -4.48 -4.11
CA GLY A 440 27.73 -3.11 -4.10
C GLY A 440 26.64 -2.03 -4.19
N MET A 441 25.46 -2.31 -3.66
CA MET A 441 24.29 -1.43 -3.67
C MET A 441 24.06 -0.78 -2.30
N ARG A 442 23.14 0.18 -2.25
CA ARG A 442 22.55 0.72 -1.03
C ARG A 442 21.14 0.19 -0.85
N GLY A 443 20.79 -0.24 0.35
CA GLY A 443 19.48 -0.81 0.67
C GLY A 443 18.57 0.21 1.33
N THR A 444 17.28 0.17 1.01
CA THR A 444 16.23 0.86 1.78
C THR A 444 15.94 0.15 3.10
N HIS A 445 15.05 0.73 3.91
CA HIS A 445 14.36 0.01 4.97
C HIS A 445 13.57 -1.18 4.38
N SER A 446 13.39 -2.22 5.19
CA SER A 446 12.58 -3.38 4.82
C SER A 446 11.11 -3.00 4.72
N TYR A 447 10.53 -3.24 3.55
CA TYR A 447 9.11 -2.98 3.29
C TYR A 447 8.30 -4.28 3.20
N LEU A 448 8.98 -5.43 3.20
CA LEU A 448 8.35 -6.75 3.23
C LEU A 448 9.23 -7.75 4.01
N SER A 449 8.63 -8.46 4.96
CA SER A 449 9.30 -9.51 5.74
C SER A 449 8.71 -10.85 5.37
N LEU A 450 9.53 -11.72 4.78
CA LEU A 450 9.11 -13.03 4.31
C LEU A 450 9.53 -14.11 5.30
N LEU A 451 8.61 -15.00 5.67
CA LEU A 451 8.90 -16.12 6.55
C LEU A 451 9.08 -17.40 5.73
N PRO A 452 10.28 -17.99 5.69
CA PRO A 452 10.47 -19.27 5.04
C PRO A 452 9.55 -20.34 5.64
N THR A 453 8.89 -21.11 4.78
CA THR A 453 7.92 -22.13 5.19
C THR A 453 8.22 -23.42 4.45
N VAL A 454 8.21 -24.53 5.19
CA VAL A 454 8.28 -25.87 4.62
C VAL A 454 6.88 -26.34 4.30
N PHE A 455 6.66 -26.85 3.09
CA PHE A 455 5.41 -27.45 2.65
C PHE A 455 5.64 -28.93 2.35
N ALA A 456 4.69 -29.77 2.72
CA ALA A 456 4.75 -31.21 2.51
C ALA A 456 3.35 -31.77 2.30
N LYS A 457 3.27 -33.05 1.94
CA LYS A 457 1.96 -33.73 1.91
C LYS A 457 1.33 -33.75 3.30
N GLU A 458 0.00 -33.58 3.37
CA GLU A 458 -0.75 -33.47 4.63
C GLU A 458 -0.51 -34.64 5.60
N GLY A 459 -0.41 -35.87 5.07
CA GLY A 459 -0.06 -37.06 5.86
C GLY A 459 1.38 -37.08 6.44
N THR A 460 2.22 -36.14 6.05
CA THR A 460 3.63 -36.01 6.45
C THR A 460 3.90 -34.74 7.27
N VAL A 461 3.04 -33.72 7.17
CA VAL A 461 3.13 -32.44 7.89
C VAL A 461 3.39 -32.64 9.39
N ASN A 462 2.63 -33.51 10.05
CA ASN A 462 2.77 -33.75 11.50
C ASN A 462 4.11 -34.36 11.93
N LYS A 463 4.90 -34.88 10.98
CA LYS A 463 6.23 -35.47 11.20
C LYS A 463 7.37 -34.49 10.94
N LEU A 464 7.08 -33.33 10.35
CA LEU A 464 8.06 -32.32 9.97
C LEU A 464 7.79 -31.07 10.81
N LYS A 465 8.42 -30.97 11.98
CA LYS A 465 8.22 -29.85 12.92
C LYS A 465 9.44 -28.94 13.02
N THR A 466 10.60 -29.43 12.61
CA THR A 466 11.88 -28.75 12.74
C THR A 466 12.74 -29.01 11.50
N LEU A 467 13.78 -28.17 11.32
CA LEU A 467 14.78 -28.38 10.28
C LEU A 467 15.40 -29.79 10.33
N SER A 468 15.69 -30.31 11.53
CA SER A 468 16.30 -31.64 11.70
C SER A 468 15.45 -32.80 11.17
N ASP A 469 14.13 -32.62 11.06
CA ASP A 469 13.22 -33.66 10.57
C ASP A 469 13.33 -33.88 9.05
N LEU A 470 14.01 -32.98 8.34
CA LEU A 470 14.30 -33.11 6.91
C LEU A 470 15.48 -34.05 6.62
N ARG A 471 16.22 -34.55 7.62
CA ARG A 471 17.33 -35.49 7.39
C ARG A 471 16.84 -36.76 6.68
N GLY A 472 17.56 -37.16 5.64
CA GLY A 472 17.27 -38.30 4.78
C GLY A 472 16.08 -38.08 3.83
N LYS A 473 15.60 -36.83 3.67
CA LYS A 473 14.49 -36.49 2.77
C LYS A 473 14.97 -35.89 1.46
N LYS A 474 14.10 -35.95 0.46
CA LYS A 474 14.20 -35.20 -0.80
C LYS A 474 13.49 -33.87 -0.62
N VAL A 475 14.23 -32.76 -0.74
CA VAL A 475 13.66 -31.42 -0.59
C VAL A 475 13.76 -30.69 -1.92
N ALA A 476 12.59 -30.31 -2.47
CA ALA A 476 12.52 -29.43 -3.62
C ALA A 476 12.81 -27.99 -3.18
N VAL A 477 13.61 -27.28 -3.98
CA VAL A 477 13.94 -25.88 -3.74
C VAL A 477 13.91 -25.08 -5.03
N LEU A 478 13.57 -23.80 -4.90
CA LEU A 478 13.54 -22.89 -6.02
C LEU A 478 14.98 -22.60 -6.49
N ALA A 479 15.24 -22.83 -7.76
CA ALA A 479 16.53 -22.55 -8.36
C ALA A 479 16.84 -21.06 -8.24
N ARG A 480 18.10 -20.72 -7.90
CA ARG A 480 18.63 -19.35 -7.87
C ARG A 480 18.08 -18.45 -6.75
N VAL A 481 17.36 -19.00 -5.76
CA VAL A 481 17.00 -18.29 -4.52
C VAL A 481 17.91 -18.77 -3.38
N ASP A 482 19.18 -18.37 -3.43
CA ASP A 482 20.21 -18.89 -2.53
C ASP A 482 19.99 -18.51 -1.06
N SER A 483 19.30 -17.40 -0.78
CA SER A 483 18.90 -17.02 0.58
C SER A 483 17.97 -18.05 1.23
N LEU A 484 17.04 -18.63 0.47
CA LEU A 484 16.14 -19.67 0.94
C LEU A 484 16.85 -21.03 1.02
N ASN A 485 17.69 -21.34 0.04
CA ASN A 485 18.40 -22.61 -0.05
C ASN A 485 19.42 -22.80 1.08
N ARG A 486 20.06 -21.70 1.52
CA ARG A 486 21.00 -21.70 2.66
C ARG A 486 20.39 -22.15 3.99
N LEU A 487 19.06 -22.18 4.11
CA LEU A 487 18.39 -22.75 5.29
C LEU A 487 18.69 -24.25 5.46
N LEU A 488 19.06 -24.93 4.37
CA LEU A 488 19.42 -26.35 4.36
C LEU A 488 20.91 -26.60 4.59
N ASP A 489 21.77 -25.58 4.60
CA ASP A 489 23.23 -25.75 4.82
C ASP A 489 23.56 -26.56 6.09
N PRO A 490 22.86 -26.41 7.23
CA PRO A 490 23.11 -27.24 8.41
C PRO A 490 22.85 -28.74 8.23
N LEU A 491 22.22 -29.13 7.12
CA LEU A 491 21.92 -30.51 6.73
C LEU A 491 22.63 -30.93 5.44
N GLU A 492 23.67 -30.21 5.03
CA GLU A 492 24.44 -30.53 3.83
C GLU A 492 24.93 -32.00 3.87
N GLY A 493 24.63 -32.76 2.82
CA GLY A 493 24.95 -34.19 2.73
C GLY A 493 23.94 -35.14 3.39
N ASP A 494 23.06 -34.63 4.25
CA ASP A 494 21.97 -35.40 4.88
C ASP A 494 20.64 -35.27 4.12
N VAL A 495 20.52 -34.35 3.16
CA VAL A 495 19.30 -34.06 2.38
C VAL A 495 19.60 -34.12 0.89
N GLU A 496 18.72 -34.76 0.10
CA GLU A 496 18.80 -34.77 -1.35
C GLU A 496 18.04 -33.55 -1.91
N ILE A 497 18.74 -32.61 -2.53
CA ILE A 497 18.14 -31.37 -3.05
C ILE A 497 17.71 -31.55 -4.51
N LEU A 498 16.44 -31.26 -4.79
CA LEU A 498 15.88 -31.19 -6.15
C LEU A 498 15.62 -29.72 -6.50
N LYS A 499 16.03 -29.25 -7.68
CA LYS A 499 15.87 -27.84 -8.08
C LYS A 499 14.69 -27.68 -9.06
N GLY A 500 13.75 -26.80 -8.74
CA GLY A 500 12.65 -26.39 -9.63
C GLY A 500 12.87 -24.98 -10.18
N GLY A 501 12.29 -24.65 -11.33
CA GLY A 501 12.38 -23.31 -11.93
C GLY A 501 11.38 -22.32 -11.34
N THR A 502 10.22 -22.81 -10.91
CA THR A 502 9.12 -22.01 -10.33
C THR A 502 8.61 -22.58 -9.01
N ALA A 503 7.83 -21.80 -8.27
CA ALA A 503 7.11 -22.27 -7.07
C ALA A 503 6.22 -23.47 -7.40
N ARG A 504 5.51 -23.40 -8.54
CA ARG A 504 4.68 -24.47 -9.07
C ARG A 504 5.48 -25.75 -9.31
N ASP A 505 6.68 -25.67 -9.92
CA ASP A 505 7.51 -26.85 -10.17
C ASP A 505 7.90 -27.57 -8.87
N CYS A 506 8.23 -26.78 -7.84
CA CYS A 506 8.63 -27.30 -6.54
C CYS A 506 7.46 -27.98 -5.82
N LEU A 507 6.28 -27.35 -5.83
CA LEU A 507 5.04 -27.92 -5.29
C LEU A 507 4.61 -29.16 -6.07
N GLU A 508 4.73 -29.17 -7.40
CA GLU A 508 4.41 -30.32 -8.24
C GLU A 508 5.32 -31.53 -7.92
N MET A 509 6.62 -31.30 -7.66
CA MET A 509 7.53 -32.36 -7.22
C MET A 509 7.10 -32.99 -5.89
N VAL A 510 6.62 -32.18 -4.93
CA VAL A 510 6.05 -32.69 -3.67
C VAL A 510 4.75 -33.44 -3.93
N PHE A 511 3.85 -32.88 -4.74
CA PHE A 511 2.56 -33.49 -5.07
C PHE A 511 2.72 -34.87 -5.73
N GLN A 512 3.66 -35.00 -6.66
CA GLN A 512 3.99 -36.25 -7.35
C GLN A 512 4.77 -37.24 -6.47
N GLY A 513 5.25 -36.81 -5.29
CA GLY A 513 6.10 -37.63 -4.42
C GLY A 513 7.53 -37.81 -4.94
N LYS A 514 7.98 -36.94 -5.87
CA LYS A 514 9.39 -36.85 -6.27
C LYS A 514 10.23 -36.21 -5.17
N ALA A 515 9.66 -35.24 -4.46
CA ALA A 515 10.19 -34.65 -3.23
C ALA A 515 9.28 -34.99 -2.05
N ASP A 516 9.85 -35.10 -0.86
CA ASP A 516 9.12 -35.27 0.40
C ASP A 516 8.59 -33.94 0.94
N ALA A 517 9.31 -32.85 0.69
CA ALA A 517 8.95 -31.49 1.10
C ALA A 517 9.52 -30.45 0.12
N THR A 518 9.02 -29.21 0.19
CA THR A 518 9.60 -28.04 -0.46
C THR A 518 9.76 -26.91 0.54
N ILE A 519 10.75 -26.04 0.34
CA ILE A 519 10.88 -24.79 1.09
C ILE A 519 10.47 -23.64 0.18
N GLY A 520 9.58 -22.78 0.69
CA GLY A 520 9.04 -21.63 -0.02
C GLY A 520 8.73 -20.48 0.92
N PHE A 521 7.78 -19.65 0.52
CA PHE A 521 7.21 -18.57 1.34
C PHE A 521 5.74 -18.88 1.66
N PRO A 522 5.11 -18.18 2.62
CA PRO A 522 3.72 -18.46 3.02
C PRO A 522 2.74 -18.30 1.84
N PHE A 523 3.10 -17.49 0.85
CA PHE A 523 2.36 -17.31 -0.38
C PHE A 523 2.23 -18.55 -1.28
N TYR A 524 3.01 -19.62 -1.04
CA TYR A 524 2.82 -20.90 -1.75
C TYR A 524 1.43 -21.51 -1.47
N ASP A 525 0.76 -21.12 -0.38
CA ASP A 525 -0.66 -21.46 -0.14
C ASP A 525 -1.58 -21.02 -1.29
N GLU A 526 -1.32 -19.86 -1.89
CA GLU A 526 -2.07 -19.38 -3.06
C GLU A 526 -1.81 -20.28 -4.27
N ALA A 527 -0.54 -20.58 -4.57
CA ALA A 527 -0.18 -21.48 -5.66
C ALA A 527 -0.76 -22.89 -5.47
N ILE A 528 -0.82 -23.40 -4.22
CA ILE A 528 -1.47 -24.66 -3.86
C ILE A 528 -2.95 -24.63 -4.23
N VAL A 529 -3.66 -23.56 -3.85
CA VAL A 529 -5.09 -23.39 -4.14
C VAL A 529 -5.33 -23.22 -5.65
N ARG A 530 -4.58 -22.32 -6.29
CA ARG A 530 -4.75 -21.96 -7.71
C ARG A 530 -4.48 -23.13 -8.64
N HIS A 531 -3.51 -23.98 -8.31
CA HIS A 531 -3.14 -25.14 -9.10
C HIS A 531 -3.72 -26.46 -8.58
N PHE A 532 -4.63 -26.42 -7.58
CA PHE A 532 -5.33 -27.57 -7.03
C PHE A 532 -4.39 -28.68 -6.50
N PHE A 533 -3.30 -28.31 -5.81
CA PHE A 533 -2.44 -29.26 -5.11
C PHE A 533 -3.06 -29.67 -3.76
N THR A 534 -4.24 -30.30 -3.81
CA THR A 534 -5.17 -30.52 -2.67
C THR A 534 -4.59 -31.20 -1.43
N ASP A 535 -3.45 -31.89 -1.57
CA ASP A 535 -2.86 -32.72 -0.52
C ASP A 535 -1.55 -32.12 0.04
N ILE A 536 -1.20 -30.87 -0.32
CA ILE A 536 -0.04 -30.15 0.20
C ILE A 536 -0.48 -29.13 1.24
N ALA A 537 0.22 -29.09 2.36
CA ALA A 537 -0.01 -28.13 3.44
C ALA A 537 1.32 -27.65 4.05
N PRO A 538 1.34 -26.48 4.70
CA PRO A 538 2.50 -26.03 5.46
C PRO A 538 2.80 -26.99 6.61
N ALA A 539 4.06 -27.38 6.73
CA ALA A 539 4.58 -28.27 7.77
C ALA A 539 5.10 -27.48 8.98
N PHE A 540 6.07 -26.60 8.76
CA PHE A 540 6.57 -25.68 9.77
C PHE A 540 7.14 -24.41 9.15
N ILE A 541 7.27 -23.37 9.97
CA ILE A 541 7.72 -22.03 9.56
C ILE A 541 9.02 -21.70 10.31
N PHE A 542 9.99 -21.08 9.62
CA PHE A 542 11.24 -20.60 10.20
C PHE A 542 11.04 -19.20 10.83
N TRP A 543 10.36 -19.16 11.98
CA TRP A 543 10.03 -17.92 12.69
C TRP A 543 11.26 -17.10 13.13
N ASP A 544 12.39 -17.76 13.36
CA ASP A 544 13.65 -17.16 13.79
C ASP A 544 14.54 -16.67 12.64
N LYS A 545 14.14 -16.92 11.39
CA LYS A 545 14.92 -16.56 10.19
C LYS A 545 14.07 -15.84 9.13
N PRO A 546 13.46 -14.67 9.47
CA PRO A 546 12.76 -13.88 8.48
C PRO A 546 13.73 -13.33 7.43
N ILE A 547 13.34 -13.38 6.16
CA ILE A 547 14.06 -12.72 5.07
C ILE A 547 13.48 -11.32 4.91
N GLN A 548 14.30 -10.31 5.23
CA GLN A 548 13.94 -8.90 5.03
C GLN A 548 14.18 -8.53 3.56
N ALA A 549 13.13 -8.11 2.87
CA ALA A 549 13.20 -7.64 1.50
C ALA A 549 13.28 -6.11 1.47
N VAL A 550 14.30 -5.61 0.79
CA VAL A 550 14.62 -4.19 0.61
C VAL A 550 14.73 -3.85 -0.87
N ILE A 551 14.56 -2.58 -1.21
CA ILE A 551 14.91 -2.08 -2.55
C ILE A 551 16.43 -1.85 -2.55
N GLY A 552 17.12 -2.48 -3.50
CA GLY A 552 18.54 -2.24 -3.73
C GLY A 552 18.72 -1.13 -4.75
N VAL A 553 19.45 -0.08 -4.44
CA VAL A 553 19.69 1.07 -5.32
C VAL A 553 21.18 1.18 -5.61
N ARG A 554 21.53 1.61 -6.82
CA ARG A 554 22.91 1.94 -7.19
C ARG A 554 23.58 2.87 -6.17
N SER A 555 24.83 2.58 -5.83
CA SER A 555 25.52 3.20 -4.68
C SER A 555 25.78 4.70 -4.82
N ASP A 556 25.76 5.23 -6.04
CA ASP A 556 25.94 6.64 -6.39
C ASP A 556 24.65 7.47 -6.30
N TRP A 557 23.49 6.87 -6.00
CA TRP A 557 22.22 7.57 -5.77
C TRP A 557 21.72 7.41 -4.31
N PRO A 558 22.45 7.93 -3.31
CA PRO A 558 22.00 7.89 -1.92
C PRO A 558 20.68 8.64 -1.68
N GLU A 559 20.40 9.70 -2.44
CA GLU A 559 19.19 10.50 -2.31
C GLU A 559 17.93 9.67 -2.61
N LEU A 560 17.99 8.79 -3.63
CA LEU A 560 16.87 7.90 -3.95
C LEU A 560 16.55 6.96 -2.78
N VAL A 561 17.56 6.45 -2.09
CA VAL A 561 17.36 5.59 -0.91
C VAL A 561 16.64 6.34 0.20
N GLU A 562 17.03 7.58 0.47
CA GLU A 562 16.37 8.43 1.47
C GLU A 562 14.91 8.72 1.10
N ILE A 563 14.64 9.04 -0.17
CA ILE A 563 13.29 9.29 -0.68
C ILE A 563 12.43 8.02 -0.58
N LEU A 564 12.95 6.87 -1.00
CA LEU A 564 12.25 5.59 -0.91
C LEU A 564 11.94 5.21 0.54
N ASN A 565 12.88 5.47 1.47
CA ASN A 565 12.65 5.25 2.91
C ASN A 565 11.50 6.09 3.45
N LEU A 566 11.42 7.38 3.09
CA LEU A 566 10.27 8.22 3.45
C LEU A 566 8.95 7.64 2.94
N GLY A 567 8.95 7.14 1.70
CA GLY A 567 7.80 6.47 1.11
C GLY A 567 7.41 5.21 1.87
N ILE A 568 8.37 4.32 2.13
CA ILE A 568 8.19 3.04 2.84
C ILE A 568 7.70 3.27 4.27
N ASP A 569 8.31 4.20 5.01
CA ASP A 569 7.98 4.51 6.40
C ASP A 569 6.59 5.14 6.53
N SER A 570 6.12 5.78 5.46
CA SER A 570 4.76 6.32 5.40
C SER A 570 3.67 5.26 5.25
N ILE A 571 4.01 4.02 4.84
CA ILE A 571 3.04 2.94 4.62
C ILE A 571 2.78 2.22 5.95
N THR A 572 1.56 2.37 6.47
CA THR A 572 1.17 1.71 7.73
C THR A 572 1.15 0.19 7.59
N SER A 573 1.37 -0.51 8.70
CA SER A 573 1.27 -1.98 8.73
C SER A 573 -0.11 -2.47 8.29
N GLU A 574 -1.18 -1.72 8.59
CA GLU A 574 -2.54 -2.04 8.13
C GLU A 574 -2.64 -2.01 6.60
N LYS A 575 -2.14 -0.95 5.96
CA LYS A 575 -2.20 -0.83 4.50
C LYS A 575 -1.33 -1.89 3.80
N ARG A 576 -0.15 -2.16 4.37
CA ARG A 576 0.75 -3.25 3.94
C ARG A 576 0.04 -4.60 4.01
N ASN A 577 -0.63 -4.88 5.13
CA ASN A 577 -1.36 -6.12 5.32
C ASN A 577 -2.57 -6.25 4.38
N GLN A 578 -3.28 -5.17 4.08
CA GLN A 578 -4.37 -5.17 3.09
C GLN A 578 -3.89 -5.57 1.68
N ILE A 579 -2.71 -5.09 1.27
CA ILE A 579 -2.13 -5.50 -0.02
C ILE A 579 -1.74 -6.99 0.03
N ILE A 580 -1.08 -7.42 1.09
CA ILE A 580 -0.67 -8.82 1.27
C ILE A 580 -1.89 -9.75 1.30
N SER A 581 -2.98 -9.36 1.97
CA SER A 581 -4.19 -10.17 2.09
C SER A 581 -4.98 -10.28 0.80
N LYS A 582 -4.98 -9.26 -0.06
CA LYS A 582 -5.55 -9.33 -1.42
C LYS A 582 -4.98 -10.51 -2.21
N TRP A 583 -3.71 -10.83 -2.00
CA TRP A 583 -2.97 -11.88 -2.70
C TRP A 583 -2.76 -13.15 -1.87
N SER A 584 -3.40 -13.26 -0.70
CA SER A 584 -3.27 -14.39 0.21
C SER A 584 -4.65 -14.86 0.68
N SER A 585 -4.96 -16.14 0.45
CA SER A 585 -6.28 -16.74 0.75
C SER A 585 -6.61 -16.87 2.25
N ARG A 586 -5.75 -16.39 3.16
CA ARG A 586 -5.88 -16.66 4.61
C ARG A 586 -5.82 -15.45 5.57
N ILE A 587 -5.61 -14.22 5.09
CA ILE A 587 -5.58 -13.03 5.98
C ILE A 587 -6.86 -12.21 5.82
N SER A 588 -8.03 -12.77 6.16
CA SER A 588 -9.25 -11.95 6.23
C SER A 588 -9.31 -11.22 7.56
N GLU A 589 -9.21 -9.88 7.52
CA GLU A 589 -9.54 -9.01 8.66
C GLU A 589 -11.06 -8.83 8.86
N GLU A 590 -11.92 -9.57 8.15
CA GLU A 590 -13.37 -9.44 8.29
C GLU A 590 -13.89 -9.92 9.65
N GLN A 591 -15.06 -9.40 10.02
CA GLN A 591 -15.83 -9.95 11.15
C GLN A 591 -16.13 -11.40 10.86
N VAL A 592 -16.08 -12.24 11.90
CA VAL A 592 -16.44 -13.64 11.74
C VAL A 592 -17.91 -13.72 11.36
N GLU A 593 -18.24 -14.49 10.33
CA GLU A 593 -19.63 -14.78 10.02
C GLU A 593 -20.25 -15.58 11.17
N LEU A 594 -21.19 -14.95 11.86
CA LEU A 594 -21.88 -15.54 13.01
C LEU A 594 -23.30 -15.94 12.62
N PRO A 595 -23.82 -17.07 13.15
CA PRO A 595 -25.22 -17.41 12.96
C PRO A 595 -26.12 -16.33 13.58
N ARG A 596 -27.33 -16.19 13.04
CA ARG A 596 -28.27 -15.11 13.39
C ARG A 596 -28.47 -14.93 14.89
N ARG A 597 -28.52 -16.01 15.67
CA ARG A 597 -28.75 -15.97 17.13
C ARG A 597 -27.59 -15.27 17.85
N GLU A 598 -26.36 -15.58 17.46
CA GLU A 598 -25.11 -14.99 17.95
C GLU A 598 -24.98 -13.52 17.54
N SER A 599 -25.23 -13.20 16.26
CA SER A 599 -25.19 -11.81 15.77
C SER A 599 -26.21 -10.92 16.47
N GLU A 600 -27.45 -11.40 16.66
CA GLU A 600 -28.49 -10.66 17.38
C GLU A 600 -28.15 -10.48 18.87
N TRP A 601 -27.44 -11.44 19.48
CA TRP A 601 -26.98 -11.31 20.87
C TRP A 601 -25.90 -10.24 20.98
N LEU A 602 -24.89 -10.25 20.11
CA LEU A 602 -23.80 -9.26 20.10
C LEU A 602 -24.30 -7.84 19.80
N ALA A 603 -25.26 -7.70 18.88
CA ALA A 603 -25.89 -6.40 18.59
C ALA A 603 -26.59 -5.78 19.82
N ARG A 604 -27.09 -6.61 20.74
CA ARG A 604 -27.68 -6.16 22.02
C ARG A 604 -26.65 -5.92 23.12
N HIS A 605 -25.41 -6.39 22.93
CA HIS A 605 -24.31 -6.26 23.89
C HIS A 605 -23.08 -5.63 23.21
N PRO A 606 -23.18 -4.37 22.76
CA PRO A 606 -22.11 -3.70 22.02
C PRO A 606 -20.84 -3.46 22.87
N VAL A 607 -20.94 -3.62 24.20
CA VAL A 607 -19.81 -3.55 25.12
C VAL A 607 -19.82 -4.80 26.00
N ILE A 608 -18.72 -5.56 25.97
CA ILE A 608 -18.56 -6.78 26.76
C ILE A 608 -17.49 -6.53 27.83
N PRO A 609 -17.86 -6.53 29.13
CA PRO A 609 -16.88 -6.41 30.20
C PRO A 609 -16.12 -7.72 30.35
N VAL A 610 -14.78 -7.63 30.41
CA VAL A 610 -13.90 -8.78 30.60
C VAL A 610 -13.08 -8.61 31.86
N LEU A 611 -13.20 -9.58 32.77
CA LEU A 611 -12.45 -9.62 34.01
C LEU A 611 -11.09 -10.28 33.80
N VAL A 612 -10.01 -9.57 34.13
CA VAL A 612 -8.64 -10.08 33.96
C VAL A 612 -7.92 -10.00 35.31
N PRO A 613 -7.25 -11.07 35.76
CA PRO A 613 -6.43 -10.99 36.96
C PRO A 613 -5.18 -10.15 36.64
N LYS A 614 -4.87 -9.18 37.49
CA LYS A 614 -3.60 -8.42 37.40
C LYS A 614 -2.44 -9.40 37.48
N SER A 615 -1.46 -9.21 36.60
CA SER A 615 -0.28 -10.06 36.46
C SER A 615 0.95 -9.19 36.17
N SER A 616 2.04 -9.83 35.76
CA SER A 616 3.28 -9.18 35.35
C SER A 616 3.35 -9.04 33.82
N SER A 617 4.19 -8.11 33.37
CA SER A 617 4.59 -8.05 31.96
C SER A 617 5.18 -9.39 31.50
N PRO A 618 4.86 -9.90 30.29
CA PRO A 618 4.11 -9.26 29.22
C PRO A 618 2.59 -9.52 29.21
N PHE A 619 2.01 -10.24 30.19
CA PHE A 619 0.61 -10.68 30.11
C PHE A 619 -0.41 -9.55 30.29
N ILE A 620 -0.35 -8.81 31.39
CA ILE A 620 -1.09 -7.57 31.62
C ILE A 620 -0.41 -6.77 32.72
N TYR A 621 -0.16 -5.47 32.50
CA TYR A 621 0.43 -4.56 33.46
C TYR A 621 -0.01 -3.12 33.19
N THR A 622 0.05 -2.28 34.21
CA THR A 622 -0.25 -0.85 34.09
C THR A 622 1.03 -0.08 33.71
N ASP A 623 1.00 0.69 32.63
CA ASP A 623 2.11 1.56 32.23
C ASP A 623 2.22 2.82 33.12
N SER A 624 3.28 3.62 32.94
CA SER A 624 3.53 4.85 33.71
C SER A 624 2.45 5.92 33.55
N GLU A 625 1.64 5.83 32.49
CA GLU A 625 0.50 6.71 32.23
C GLU A 625 -0.82 6.16 32.82
N GLY A 626 -0.77 5.03 33.54
CA GLY A 626 -1.95 4.43 34.17
C GLY A 626 -2.81 3.59 33.23
N ARG A 627 -2.31 3.24 32.03
CA ARG A 627 -3.05 2.44 31.04
C ARG A 627 -2.67 0.96 31.14
N GLU A 628 -3.66 0.09 31.02
CA GLU A 628 -3.42 -1.36 30.94
C GLU A 628 -2.80 -1.73 29.58
N ARG A 629 -1.72 -2.49 29.62
CA ARG A 629 -0.93 -2.96 28.48
C ARG A 629 -0.62 -4.44 28.66
N GLY A 630 -0.44 -5.19 27.57
CA GLY A 630 0.00 -6.58 27.62
C GLY A 630 -0.70 -7.46 26.57
N ILE A 631 -0.26 -8.72 26.51
CA ILE A 631 -0.78 -9.75 25.61
C ILE A 631 -2.30 -9.86 25.73
N TYR A 632 -2.85 -9.86 26.96
CA TYR A 632 -4.29 -9.98 27.15
C TYR A 632 -5.06 -8.76 26.64
N VAL A 633 -4.51 -7.55 26.79
CA VAL A 633 -5.17 -6.32 26.30
C VAL A 633 -5.23 -6.31 24.78
N ASP A 634 -4.12 -6.66 24.13
CA ASP A 634 -4.02 -6.70 22.68
C ASP A 634 -4.88 -7.81 22.07
N PHE A 635 -4.86 -9.01 22.67
CA PHE A 635 -5.73 -10.12 22.28
C PHE A 635 -7.21 -9.78 22.41
N LEU A 636 -7.63 -9.26 23.56
CA LEU A 636 -9.03 -8.88 23.79
C LEU A 636 -9.47 -7.74 22.86
N THR A 637 -8.56 -6.85 22.46
CA THR A 637 -8.86 -5.82 21.46
C THR A 637 -9.13 -6.44 20.08
N ALA A 638 -8.29 -7.39 19.65
CA ALA A 638 -8.46 -8.10 18.39
C ALA A 638 -9.73 -8.96 18.38
N LEU A 639 -10.00 -9.67 19.48
CA LEU A 639 -11.22 -10.45 19.67
C LEU A 639 -12.47 -9.56 19.54
N GLY A 640 -12.46 -8.37 20.13
CA GLY A 640 -13.57 -7.42 20.01
C GLY A 640 -13.83 -7.00 18.56
N LYS A 641 -12.77 -6.74 17.79
CA LYS A 641 -12.89 -6.42 16.36
C LYS A 641 -13.53 -7.55 15.55
N ARG A 642 -13.07 -8.80 15.77
CA ARG A 642 -13.60 -10.01 15.10
C ARG A 642 -15.09 -10.23 15.38
N LEU A 643 -15.52 -9.86 16.59
CA LEU A 643 -16.89 -9.98 17.05
C LEU A 643 -17.76 -8.75 16.75
N GLY A 644 -17.18 -7.66 16.24
CA GLY A 644 -17.91 -6.41 16.00
C GLY A 644 -18.40 -5.71 17.27
N VAL A 645 -17.74 -5.92 18.41
CA VAL A 645 -18.11 -5.34 19.72
C VAL A 645 -16.91 -4.68 20.40
N ARG A 646 -17.17 -3.81 21.37
CA ARG A 646 -16.12 -3.24 22.21
C ARG A 646 -15.88 -4.12 23.43
N ILE A 647 -14.66 -4.65 23.57
CA ILE A 647 -14.26 -5.30 24.82
C ILE A 647 -13.78 -4.25 25.83
N GLN A 648 -14.32 -4.30 27.04
CA GLN A 648 -13.93 -3.43 28.15
C GLN A 648 -13.19 -4.26 29.21
N THR A 649 -11.87 -4.16 29.22
CA THR A 649 -11.02 -4.87 30.18
C THR A 649 -11.10 -4.23 31.57
N ARG A 650 -11.31 -5.03 32.61
CA ARG A 650 -11.14 -4.65 34.01
C ARG A 650 -10.13 -5.56 34.68
N SER A 651 -8.96 -5.01 34.98
CA SER A 651 -7.89 -5.70 35.70
C SER A 651 -8.12 -5.59 37.22
N VAL A 652 -8.10 -6.71 37.94
CA VAL A 652 -8.31 -6.73 39.41
C VAL A 652 -7.27 -7.60 40.11
N ALA A 653 -7.08 -7.40 41.41
CA ALA A 653 -6.24 -8.30 42.20
C ALA A 653 -6.80 -9.73 42.18
N PHE A 654 -5.94 -10.75 42.25
CA PHE A 654 -6.38 -12.15 42.16
C PHE A 654 -7.45 -12.53 43.20
N LYS A 655 -7.40 -11.93 44.40
CA LYS A 655 -8.44 -12.11 45.42
C LYS A 655 -9.81 -11.62 44.94
N GLU A 656 -9.88 -10.43 44.37
CA GLU A 656 -11.13 -9.87 43.82
C GLU A 656 -11.58 -10.66 42.58
N TYR A 657 -10.64 -11.06 41.72
CA TYR A 657 -10.92 -11.98 40.61
C TYR A 657 -11.60 -13.26 41.10
N SER A 658 -11.05 -13.87 42.14
CA SER A 658 -11.56 -15.12 42.72
C SER A 658 -12.94 -14.91 43.35
N GLU A 659 -13.14 -13.85 44.14
CA GLU A 659 -14.45 -13.53 44.73
C GLU A 659 -15.52 -13.34 43.63
N GLU A 660 -15.17 -12.73 42.51
CA GLU A 660 -16.15 -12.46 41.44
C GLU A 660 -16.49 -13.66 40.56
N ILE A 661 -15.55 -14.57 40.37
CA ILE A 661 -15.75 -15.79 39.59
C ILE A 661 -16.38 -16.89 40.45
N PHE A 662 -15.82 -17.17 41.62
CA PHE A 662 -16.21 -18.33 42.43
C PHE A 662 -17.33 -18.04 43.43
N GLU A 663 -17.38 -16.84 44.03
CA GLU A 663 -18.38 -16.53 45.06
C GLU A 663 -19.58 -15.78 44.50
N LYS A 664 -19.35 -14.73 43.70
CA LYS A 664 -20.41 -13.84 43.20
C LYS A 664 -20.93 -14.25 41.82
N GLN A 665 -20.14 -15.00 41.05
CA GLN A 665 -20.42 -15.36 39.65
C GLN A 665 -20.89 -14.16 38.81
N SER A 666 -20.26 -12.99 39.01
CA SER A 666 -20.73 -11.70 38.47
C SER A 666 -20.13 -11.35 37.11
N ALA A 667 -19.01 -11.99 36.73
CA ALA A 667 -18.36 -11.73 35.45
C ALA A 667 -19.05 -12.48 34.31
N ILE A 668 -19.29 -11.80 33.19
CA ILE A 668 -19.85 -12.41 31.97
C ILE A 668 -18.75 -13.13 31.17
N LEU A 669 -17.55 -12.57 31.17
CA LEU A 669 -16.37 -13.06 30.47
C LEU A 669 -15.12 -12.79 31.33
N ALA A 670 -14.24 -13.75 31.46
CA ALA A 670 -12.98 -13.63 32.19
C ALA A 670 -11.83 -14.36 31.48
N VAL A 671 -10.58 -14.00 31.80
CA VAL A 671 -9.37 -14.68 31.28
C VAL A 671 -8.75 -15.48 32.42
N GLY A 672 -8.31 -16.71 32.16
CA GLY A 672 -7.59 -17.51 33.17
C GLY A 672 -6.92 -18.77 32.63
N PRO A 673 -5.90 -19.29 33.34
CA PRO A 673 -5.26 -20.55 33.01
C PRO A 673 -6.14 -21.74 33.40
N LYS A 674 -6.77 -22.41 32.42
CA LYS A 674 -7.71 -23.52 32.69
C LYS A 674 -7.05 -24.64 33.51
N SER A 675 -5.79 -24.95 33.21
CA SER A 675 -5.05 -26.02 33.88
C SER A 675 -4.77 -25.75 35.36
N GLU A 676 -4.86 -24.50 35.81
CA GLU A 676 -4.61 -24.13 37.22
C GLU A 676 -5.91 -23.84 37.98
N ILE A 677 -6.90 -23.26 37.30
CA ILE A 677 -8.19 -22.92 37.90
C ILE A 677 -9.12 -24.14 37.97
N GLY A 678 -9.07 -25.04 36.99
CA GLY A 678 -9.98 -26.19 36.89
C GLY A 678 -11.39 -25.81 36.40
N GLU A 679 -12.35 -26.69 36.67
CA GLU A 679 -13.75 -26.45 36.32
C GLU A 679 -14.42 -25.51 37.33
N VAL A 680 -15.25 -24.58 36.83
CA VAL A 680 -15.88 -23.53 37.63
C VAL A 680 -17.40 -23.63 37.47
N GLU A 681 -18.13 -23.78 38.58
CA GLU A 681 -19.59 -23.83 38.56
C GLU A 681 -20.18 -22.53 38.00
N GLY A 682 -21.14 -22.64 37.06
CA GLY A 682 -21.78 -21.48 36.40
C GLY A 682 -21.01 -20.92 35.21
N TYR A 683 -19.93 -21.57 34.77
CA TYR A 683 -19.08 -21.10 33.69
C TYR A 683 -18.63 -22.23 32.75
N GLU A 684 -18.38 -21.86 31.50
CA GLU A 684 -17.82 -22.73 30.47
C GLU A 684 -16.52 -22.14 29.91
N TRP A 685 -15.55 -23.01 29.64
CA TRP A 685 -14.26 -22.63 29.08
C TRP A 685 -14.32 -22.53 27.54
N SER A 686 -13.73 -21.47 26.99
CA SER A 686 -13.42 -21.38 25.57
C SER A 686 -12.34 -22.38 25.16
N ILE A 687 -12.15 -22.55 23.85
CA ILE A 687 -10.93 -23.16 23.33
C ILE A 687 -9.68 -22.35 23.76
N PRO A 688 -8.49 -22.97 23.82
CA PRO A 688 -7.26 -22.28 24.22
C PRO A 688 -6.92 -21.10 23.31
N VAL A 689 -6.58 -19.97 23.91
CA VAL A 689 -6.11 -18.76 23.23
C VAL A 689 -4.60 -18.82 22.97
N GLY A 690 -3.87 -19.61 23.74
CA GLY A 690 -2.44 -19.78 23.61
C GLY A 690 -1.88 -20.66 24.71
N TYR A 691 -0.64 -21.11 24.51
CA TYR A 691 0.05 -21.99 25.43
C TYR A 691 1.32 -21.30 25.96
N SER A 692 1.53 -21.41 27.26
CA SER A 692 2.75 -21.00 27.95
C SER A 692 3.41 -22.20 28.61
N HIS A 693 4.65 -22.04 29.06
CA HIS A 693 5.34 -23.04 29.87
C HIS A 693 5.94 -22.35 31.09
N THR A 694 6.11 -23.11 32.16
CA THR A 694 6.94 -22.72 33.29
C THR A 694 8.36 -23.15 33.07
N ALA A 695 9.31 -22.40 33.63
CA ALA A 695 10.72 -22.68 33.49
C ALA A 695 11.48 -22.37 34.77
N VAL A 696 12.66 -22.96 34.84
CA VAL A 696 13.66 -22.73 35.88
C VAL A 696 14.80 -22.01 35.24
N PHE A 697 15.13 -20.86 35.80
CA PHE A 697 16.23 -20.04 35.35
C PHE A 697 17.40 -20.19 36.33
N SER A 698 18.62 -20.29 35.82
CA SER A 698 19.83 -20.40 36.65
C SER A 698 20.97 -19.63 35.98
N LYS A 699 21.99 -19.28 36.75
CA LYS A 699 23.18 -18.59 36.25
C LYS A 699 23.96 -19.50 35.28
N THR A 700 24.39 -18.96 34.15
CA THR A 700 25.17 -19.66 33.12
C THR A 700 26.55 -20.07 33.68
N GLY A 701 26.96 -21.35 33.57
CA GLY A 701 28.26 -21.83 34.05
C GLY A 701 28.43 -23.36 34.16
N GLU A 702 29.64 -23.82 34.53
CA GLU A 702 30.08 -25.25 34.45
C GLU A 702 29.31 -26.23 35.36
N ARG A 703 28.59 -25.76 36.38
CA ARG A 703 27.69 -26.58 37.22
C ARG A 703 26.23 -26.20 36.95
N ARG A 704 25.72 -26.65 35.81
CA ARG A 704 24.31 -26.47 35.43
C ARG A 704 23.39 -27.07 36.50
N LEU A 705 22.39 -26.32 36.94
CA LEU A 705 21.37 -26.80 37.86
C LEU A 705 20.62 -27.98 37.23
N SER A 706 20.64 -29.14 37.90
CA SER A 706 19.96 -30.36 37.48
C SER A 706 18.66 -30.52 38.25
N MET A 707 17.57 -30.79 37.54
CA MET A 707 16.24 -31.06 38.13
C MET A 707 16.20 -32.31 39.01
N ASN A 708 17.19 -33.19 38.89
CA ASN A 708 17.31 -34.40 39.71
C ASN A 708 18.11 -34.15 41.02
N ASP A 709 18.81 -33.02 41.13
CA ASP A 709 19.78 -32.72 42.21
C ASP A 709 19.43 -31.42 42.95
N LEU A 710 18.17 -31.26 43.36
CA LEU A 710 17.68 -30.06 44.05
C LEU A 710 17.89 -30.10 45.58
N GLY A 711 18.19 -31.26 46.17
CA GLY A 711 18.14 -31.48 47.62
C GLY A 711 18.98 -30.55 48.50
N ASP A 712 20.06 -29.98 47.97
CA ASP A 712 20.93 -29.02 48.68
C ASP A 712 20.79 -27.56 48.17
N ARG A 713 19.90 -27.31 47.22
CA ARG A 713 19.76 -26.05 46.49
C ARG A 713 18.76 -25.10 47.13
N ILE A 714 18.94 -23.80 46.92
CA ILE A 714 17.99 -22.75 47.28
C ILE A 714 17.30 -22.28 46.00
N ILE A 715 15.98 -22.48 45.89
CA ILE A 715 15.21 -22.14 44.68
C ILE A 715 14.25 -21.00 44.99
N GLY A 716 14.41 -19.88 44.29
CA GLY A 716 13.41 -18.82 44.27
C GLY A 716 12.21 -19.20 43.41
N TYR A 717 11.02 -18.67 43.70
CA TYR A 717 9.87 -18.81 42.82
C TYR A 717 9.04 -17.51 42.80
N SER A 718 8.41 -17.27 41.65
CA SER A 718 7.52 -16.14 41.46
C SER A 718 6.26 -16.29 42.30
N SER A 719 5.84 -15.24 43.02
CA SER A 719 4.57 -15.26 43.75
C SER A 719 3.33 -15.22 42.85
N SER A 720 3.52 -14.96 41.55
CA SER A 720 2.47 -15.07 40.54
C SER A 720 2.18 -16.52 40.10
N VAL A 721 3.02 -17.47 40.52
CA VAL A 721 2.86 -18.91 40.27
C VAL A 721 2.03 -19.53 41.40
N SER A 722 1.03 -20.33 41.04
CA SER A 722 0.21 -21.08 42.00
C SER A 722 0.94 -22.34 42.47
N ASN A 723 0.58 -22.84 43.66
CA ASN A 723 1.04 -24.15 44.12
C ASN A 723 0.58 -25.29 43.20
N ASP A 724 -0.52 -25.08 42.47
CA ASP A 724 -1.11 -26.04 41.54
C ASP A 724 -0.51 -25.93 40.13
N THR A 725 0.40 -24.98 39.89
CA THR A 725 1.07 -24.80 38.60
C THR A 725 1.92 -26.03 38.26
N PRO A 726 1.78 -26.63 37.06
CA PRO A 726 2.53 -27.83 36.68
C PRO A 726 4.05 -27.69 36.88
N GLY A 727 4.61 -28.63 37.63
CA GLY A 727 6.02 -28.69 37.94
C GLY A 727 6.40 -28.03 39.27
N PHE A 728 5.53 -27.20 39.87
CA PHE A 728 5.81 -26.52 41.13
C PHE A 728 6.19 -27.52 42.24
N GLU A 729 5.55 -28.69 42.30
CA GLU A 729 5.80 -29.70 43.34
C GLU A 729 7.22 -30.28 43.29
N ARG A 730 7.89 -30.24 42.14
CA ARG A 730 9.27 -30.72 42.00
C ARG A 730 10.27 -29.81 42.73
N PHE A 731 9.96 -28.53 42.83
CA PHE A 731 10.82 -27.52 43.44
C PHE A 731 10.72 -27.48 44.96
N LEU A 732 9.61 -27.96 45.51
CA LEU A 732 9.45 -28.17 46.96
C LEU A 732 10.43 -29.21 47.52
N LYS A 733 11.14 -29.96 46.66
CA LYS A 733 12.22 -30.88 47.04
C LYS A 733 13.56 -30.19 47.26
N ALA A 734 13.65 -28.89 47.01
CA ALA A 734 14.84 -28.09 47.28
C ALA A 734 15.10 -27.97 48.79
N LYS A 735 16.35 -27.72 49.18
CA LYS A 735 16.71 -27.47 50.59
C LYS A 735 15.90 -26.33 51.19
N GLN A 736 15.68 -25.29 50.38
CA GLN A 736 14.89 -24.13 50.74
C GLN A 736 14.24 -23.52 49.50
N THR A 737 12.99 -23.08 49.63
CA THR A 737 12.29 -22.29 48.61
C THR A 737 11.99 -20.88 49.11
N ILE A 738 12.14 -19.88 48.26
CA ILE A 738 11.95 -18.46 48.61
C ILE A 738 10.97 -17.83 47.62
N GLY A 739 9.85 -17.29 48.11
CA GLY A 739 8.94 -16.49 47.28
C GLY A 739 9.55 -15.13 46.98
N ILE A 740 9.62 -14.75 45.70
CA ILE A 740 10.20 -13.50 45.24
C ILE A 740 9.19 -12.81 44.31
N ASP A 741 8.68 -11.66 44.75
CA ASP A 741 7.62 -10.90 44.07
C ASP A 741 8.16 -10.05 42.92
N ASN A 742 9.41 -9.60 43.01
CA ASN A 742 10.04 -8.72 42.03
C ASN A 742 11.01 -9.50 41.12
N PRO A 743 10.73 -9.60 39.82
CA PRO A 743 11.64 -10.22 38.85
C PRO A 743 13.07 -9.63 38.87
N ASP A 744 13.25 -8.33 39.13
CA ASP A 744 14.58 -7.71 39.23
C ASP A 744 15.35 -8.17 40.48
N GLU A 745 14.65 -8.45 41.56
CA GLU A 745 15.24 -9.05 42.77
C GLU A 745 15.66 -10.50 42.49
N ALA A 746 14.85 -11.27 41.77
CA ALA A 746 15.18 -12.63 41.37
C ALA A 746 16.43 -12.68 40.48
N ILE A 747 16.56 -11.75 39.52
CA ILE A 747 17.78 -11.58 38.71
C ILE A 747 18.99 -11.31 39.62
N SER A 748 18.87 -10.34 40.54
CA SER A 748 19.96 -9.96 41.44
C SER A 748 20.43 -11.14 42.30
N LYS A 749 19.49 -11.91 42.87
CA LYS A 749 19.77 -13.08 43.71
C LYS A 749 20.38 -14.25 42.94
N LEU A 750 19.99 -14.44 41.67
CA LEU A 750 20.61 -15.43 40.78
C LEU A 750 22.05 -15.04 40.45
N LEU A 751 22.32 -13.77 40.16
CA LEU A 751 23.67 -13.29 39.82
C LEU A 751 24.62 -13.31 41.02
N SER A 752 24.12 -12.97 42.22
CA SER A 752 24.88 -13.02 43.48
C SER A 752 25.10 -14.44 44.02
N GLY A 753 24.30 -15.41 43.56
CA GLY A 753 24.35 -16.80 44.04
C GLY A 753 23.61 -17.03 45.35
N GLU A 754 22.75 -16.09 45.78
CA GLU A 754 21.85 -16.26 46.93
C GLU A 754 20.77 -17.32 46.66
N ILE A 755 20.39 -17.52 45.39
CA ILE A 755 19.55 -18.62 44.93
C ILE A 755 20.21 -19.34 43.76
N ASP A 756 20.09 -20.66 43.71
CA ASP A 756 20.62 -21.52 42.65
C ASP A 756 19.72 -21.55 41.41
N GLY A 757 18.43 -21.25 41.57
CA GLY A 757 17.46 -21.24 40.48
C GLY A 757 16.22 -20.42 40.80
N TYR A 758 15.49 -20.03 39.77
CA TYR A 758 14.24 -19.27 39.87
C TYR A 758 13.13 -19.90 39.02
N PHE A 759 12.01 -20.26 39.63
CA PHE A 759 10.85 -20.84 38.94
C PHE A 759 9.81 -19.76 38.61
N ASP A 760 9.49 -19.62 37.32
CA ASP A 760 8.50 -18.64 36.83
C ASP A 760 7.90 -19.08 35.48
N TYR A 761 6.91 -18.35 35.00
CA TYR A 761 6.44 -18.45 33.62
C TYR A 761 7.54 -18.04 32.65
N TYR A 762 7.87 -18.91 31.69
CA TYR A 762 8.95 -18.69 30.75
C TYR A 762 8.87 -17.33 30.03
N PRO A 763 7.70 -16.87 29.52
CA PRO A 763 7.61 -15.57 28.86
C PRO A 763 7.82 -14.37 29.79
N VAL A 764 7.48 -14.49 31.08
CA VAL A 764 7.55 -13.38 32.07
C VAL A 764 9.00 -13.09 32.41
N PHE A 765 9.71 -14.09 32.90
CA PHE A 765 11.09 -13.89 33.33
C PHE A 765 12.04 -13.69 32.15
N ASN A 766 11.81 -14.36 31.02
CA ASN A 766 12.62 -14.16 29.81
C ASN A 766 12.43 -12.75 29.22
N HIS A 767 11.22 -12.18 29.27
CA HIS A 767 10.99 -10.79 28.91
C HIS A 767 11.75 -9.85 29.86
N GLN A 768 11.74 -10.12 31.17
CA GLN A 768 12.48 -9.32 32.14
C GLN A 768 14.00 -9.40 31.93
N LEU A 769 14.57 -10.59 31.72
CA LEU A 769 16.00 -10.77 31.45
C LEU A 769 16.46 -9.95 30.24
N LYS A 770 15.66 -9.96 29.16
CA LYS A 770 15.92 -9.13 27.97
C LYS A 770 15.84 -7.64 28.27
N LYS A 771 14.79 -7.20 28.98
CA LYS A 771 14.63 -5.81 29.40
C LYS A 771 15.81 -5.32 30.25
N ALA A 772 16.33 -6.18 31.12
CA ALA A 772 17.48 -5.90 31.96
C ALA A 772 18.85 -6.12 31.25
N MET A 773 18.84 -6.57 29.99
CA MET A 773 20.03 -6.93 29.21
C MET A 773 20.94 -7.96 29.90
N VAL A 774 20.36 -8.93 30.61
CA VAL A 774 21.09 -9.96 31.34
C VAL A 774 21.22 -11.23 30.50
N SER A 775 22.46 -11.60 30.14
CA SER A 775 22.80 -12.82 29.38
C SER A 775 23.28 -13.99 30.25
N ASP A 776 23.66 -13.71 31.49
CA ASP A 776 24.31 -14.68 32.38
C ASP A 776 23.31 -15.58 33.13
N ILE A 777 22.04 -15.57 32.71
CA ILE A 777 20.98 -16.40 33.26
C ILE A 777 20.25 -17.08 32.10
N GLU A 778 20.11 -18.40 32.17
CA GLU A 778 19.43 -19.20 31.15
C GLU A 778 18.30 -20.04 31.76
N ALA A 779 17.32 -20.42 30.93
CA ALA A 779 16.36 -21.45 31.30
C ALA A 779 17.03 -22.83 31.25
N VAL A 780 17.31 -23.42 32.41
CA VAL A 780 17.94 -24.74 32.54
C VAL A 780 16.91 -25.88 32.45
N TYR A 781 15.65 -25.58 32.68
CA TYR A 781 14.54 -26.51 32.55
C TYR A 781 13.28 -25.78 32.12
N VAL A 782 12.58 -26.32 31.12
CA VAL A 782 11.24 -25.89 30.73
C VAL A 782 10.32 -27.06 30.98
N HIS A 783 9.26 -26.86 31.77
CA HIS A 783 8.34 -27.93 32.09
C HIS A 783 7.61 -28.38 30.81
N PRO A 784 7.50 -29.69 30.53
CA PRO A 784 6.96 -30.17 29.24
C PRO A 784 5.44 -30.04 29.12
N THR A 785 4.72 -29.92 30.26
CA THR A 785 3.28 -29.69 30.25
C THR A 785 3.00 -28.20 30.04
N PRO A 786 2.35 -27.81 28.93
CA PRO A 786 1.97 -26.42 28.70
C PRO A 786 0.80 -26.01 29.58
N ILE A 787 0.73 -24.71 29.86
CA ILE A 787 -0.35 -24.03 30.55
C ILE A 787 -1.16 -23.29 29.48
N SER A 788 -2.43 -23.66 29.32
CA SER A 788 -3.32 -23.02 28.36
C SER A 788 -3.97 -21.79 28.97
N ALA A 789 -3.88 -20.65 28.28
CA ALA A 789 -4.71 -19.49 28.58
C ALA A 789 -6.07 -19.68 27.89
N ASN A 790 -7.15 -19.55 28.63
CA ASN A 790 -8.51 -19.70 28.13
C ASN A 790 -9.37 -18.52 28.57
N LEU A 791 -10.51 -18.35 27.89
CA LEU A 791 -11.58 -17.47 28.35
C LEU A 791 -12.62 -18.30 29.11
N LEU A 792 -13.12 -17.74 30.20
CA LEU A 792 -14.18 -18.29 31.02
C LEU A 792 -15.45 -17.49 30.74
N VAL A 793 -16.47 -18.13 30.19
CA VAL A 793 -17.73 -17.50 29.77
C VAL A 793 -18.85 -17.99 30.68
N LYS A 794 -19.70 -17.09 31.16
CA LYS A 794 -20.84 -17.48 32.00
C LYS A 794 -21.80 -18.37 31.22
N ASP A 795 -22.24 -19.48 31.81
CA ASP A 795 -23.01 -20.54 31.13
C ASP A 795 -24.37 -20.06 30.56
N ASP A 796 -25.00 -19.10 31.22
CA ASP A 796 -26.22 -18.44 30.77
C ASP A 796 -26.03 -17.53 29.51
N GLN A 797 -24.79 -17.41 29.02
CA GLN A 797 -24.40 -16.64 27.84
C GLN A 797 -23.99 -17.52 26.65
N GLY A 798 -24.74 -18.61 26.40
CA GLY A 798 -24.43 -19.56 25.31
C GLY A 798 -24.06 -18.96 23.94
N PRO A 799 -24.75 -17.92 23.42
CA PRO A 799 -24.36 -17.28 22.17
C PRO A 799 -22.97 -16.60 22.20
N LEU A 800 -22.56 -16.09 23.36
CA LEU A 800 -21.24 -15.46 23.53
C LEU A 800 -20.12 -16.49 23.44
N LEU A 801 -20.25 -17.65 24.10
CA LEU A 801 -19.24 -18.70 24.05
C LEU A 801 -19.02 -19.22 22.62
N SER A 802 -20.12 -19.50 21.89
CA SER A 802 -20.07 -19.89 20.47
C SER A 802 -19.35 -18.84 19.61
N SER A 803 -19.66 -17.56 19.83
CA SER A 803 -19.04 -16.46 19.10
C SER A 803 -17.55 -16.33 19.40
N VAL A 804 -17.18 -16.40 20.68
CA VAL A 804 -15.80 -16.32 21.17
C VAL A 804 -14.95 -17.45 20.61
N ASN A 805 -15.44 -18.69 20.63
CA ASN A 805 -14.70 -19.84 20.08
C ASN A 805 -14.44 -19.66 18.58
N ARG A 806 -15.47 -19.31 17.79
CA ARG A 806 -15.30 -19.07 16.35
C ARG A 806 -14.32 -17.94 16.04
N ALA A 807 -14.32 -16.90 16.86
CA ALA A 807 -13.35 -15.81 16.73
C ALA A 807 -11.94 -16.24 17.09
N ILE A 808 -11.75 -17.07 18.12
CA ILE A 808 -10.44 -17.63 18.45
C ILE A 808 -9.95 -18.54 17.31
N GLU A 809 -10.80 -19.43 16.78
CA GLU A 809 -10.46 -20.31 15.64
C GLU A 809 -10.02 -19.51 14.41
N ALA A 810 -10.73 -18.42 14.10
CA ALA A 810 -10.38 -17.54 13.00
C ALA A 810 -9.03 -16.82 13.22
N MET A 811 -8.63 -16.60 14.47
CA MET A 811 -7.39 -15.89 14.83
C MET A 811 -6.20 -16.83 15.08
N GLU A 812 -6.41 -18.13 15.30
CA GLU A 812 -5.44 -19.09 15.85
C GLU A 812 -4.16 -19.23 15.02
N ASN A 813 -4.29 -19.22 13.70
CA ASN A 813 -3.18 -19.54 12.81
C ASN A 813 -2.28 -18.35 12.46
N GLU A 814 -2.70 -17.12 12.76
CA GLU A 814 -2.02 -15.92 12.28
C GLU A 814 -2.03 -14.76 13.28
N GLU A 815 -3.22 -14.26 13.63
CA GLU A 815 -3.33 -13.06 14.47
C GLU A 815 -2.89 -13.32 15.90
N ILE A 816 -3.27 -14.45 16.50
CA ILE A 816 -2.82 -14.85 17.84
C ILE A 816 -1.28 -15.02 17.88
N PRO A 817 -0.64 -15.80 16.99
CA PRO A 817 0.83 -15.88 16.90
C PRO A 817 1.52 -14.52 16.70
N ARG A 818 0.95 -13.62 15.89
CA ARG A 818 1.46 -12.26 15.69
C ARG A 818 1.42 -11.44 16.97
N LEU A 819 0.30 -11.47 17.70
CA LEU A 819 0.14 -10.77 18.96
C LEU A 819 1.11 -11.32 20.02
N LEU A 820 1.26 -12.64 20.10
CA LEU A 820 2.24 -13.27 20.99
C LEU A 820 3.68 -12.87 20.64
N THR A 821 3.99 -12.72 19.35
CA THR A 821 5.32 -12.31 18.87
C THR A 821 5.61 -10.83 19.15
N LYS A 822 4.63 -9.94 19.00
CA LYS A 822 4.76 -8.51 19.37
C LYS A 822 5.31 -8.36 20.78
N TRP A 823 4.74 -9.09 21.73
CA TRP A 823 5.16 -9.05 23.13
C TRP A 823 6.43 -9.87 23.44
N ARG A 824 6.99 -10.59 22.46
CA ARG A 824 8.33 -11.21 22.54
C ARG A 824 9.45 -10.25 22.11
N PHE A 825 9.15 -9.11 21.46
CA PHE A 825 10.12 -8.21 20.82
C PHE A 825 9.94 -6.70 21.07
N THR A 826 8.95 -6.24 21.82
CA THR A 826 8.81 -4.79 22.08
C THR A 826 9.71 -4.31 23.21
N GLU A 827 10.72 -3.49 22.86
CA GLU A 827 11.37 -2.57 23.79
C GLU A 827 10.32 -1.71 24.52
N PRO A 828 10.50 -1.39 25.81
CA PRO A 828 9.81 -0.24 26.39
C PRO A 828 10.44 1.04 25.85
N ALA A 829 9.60 1.89 25.24
CA ALA A 829 9.95 3.28 24.98
C ALA A 829 10.33 4.01 26.29
N GLN A 830 11.55 4.53 26.28
CA GLN A 830 12.17 5.61 27.06
C GLN A 830 11.79 5.80 28.55
N GLU A 831 12.80 5.60 29.42
CA GLU A 831 13.10 6.59 30.46
C GLU A 831 14.61 6.64 30.73
N ASN A 832 15.24 7.71 30.24
CA ASN A 832 16.60 8.10 30.62
C ASN A 832 16.64 8.42 32.12
N LYS A 833 17.03 7.45 32.95
CA LYS A 833 17.78 7.71 34.19
C LYS A 833 18.84 6.63 34.35
N ARG A 834 20.09 7.00 34.06
CA ARG A 834 21.27 6.31 34.61
C ARG A 834 21.13 6.26 36.13
N VAL A 835 20.72 5.13 36.69
CA VAL A 835 20.97 4.83 38.09
C VAL A 835 22.35 4.21 38.15
N HIS A 836 23.34 5.00 38.58
CA HIS A 836 24.62 4.45 39.00
C HIS A 836 24.40 3.63 40.26
N PHE A 837 24.58 2.32 40.18
CA PHE A 837 24.89 1.54 41.37
C PHE A 837 26.33 1.85 41.77
N SER A 838 26.50 2.78 42.70
CA SER A 838 27.77 2.91 43.43
C SER A 838 27.87 1.73 44.37
N VAL A 839 28.76 0.79 44.06
CA VAL A 839 29.28 -0.15 45.06
C VAL A 839 30.01 0.71 46.08
N LYS A 840 29.45 0.83 47.29
CA LYS A 840 30.23 1.24 48.45
C LYS A 840 31.09 0.05 48.83
N GLU A 841 32.36 0.11 48.45
CA GLU A 841 33.41 -0.46 49.30
C GLU A 841 33.52 0.44 50.52
N ASP A 842 33.22 -0.09 51.69
CA ASP A 842 33.72 0.44 52.96
C ASP A 842 34.22 -0.77 53.77
N GLU A 843 35.40 -0.57 54.37
CA GLU A 843 36.09 -1.44 55.35
C GLU A 843 35.23 -1.83 56.55
#